data_AF-A0A6B3M2K9-F1
#
_entry.id   AF-A0A6B3M2K9-F1
#
_cell.length_a   1.000
_cell.length_b   1.000
_cell.length_c   1.000
_cell.angle_alpha   90.00
_cell.angle_beta   90.00
_cell.angle_gamma   90.00
#
_symmetry.space_group_name_H-M   'P 1'
#
loop_
_entity.id
_entity.type
_entity.pdbx_description
1 polymer ?
#
loop_
_entity_poly.entity_id
_entity_poly.type
_entity_poly.pdbx_seq_one_letter_code
_entity_poly.pdbx_strand_id
1 'polypeptide(L)'
;MTIALALVAFLFVQPAAKADVFRTQFQAGSAYLTVEVLDDDLIHFEVSSVGEAPPTTESIYTSPMVFKTDYSGPASISQSENVLETSDVRLEIDASNLCIRAIDKTKQNAYLTTICPADLAQGFKGLNIDPGQTQNVYGLGEEFKNPGNADGDWTTLGVREGGEFGNSFRQFDGGATGNIQIPVYYAVGDNNLNYALLVDNVYKQRWDFQTFWWQSRMYGDQIRFYLMTGNDLPNLRSDYMELVGRPPVPPRNALGLWVSEFGYDNWDQVDGILNGLRNDNFPVDGFVLDLQWFGGVTLNQPSGSAMGRLDWDENQEPLVADDRYFFGDPAEKIKQFAEDDIRLAAIEESYLANSTDTYQEMPEYLTAYQRTNNVCDFNQQSNPTQINATDFWGIGRMIDWSDPAAGNWVHQQRRFPNLANLGINVHWTDLGEPERYDAGACYEGVETTVSGLKNEHSDIHNLYNLLWDESIWQGYLDEQNVPNNLGITNQRPFLLSRSGAAGIQRYGAALWSADIGARLSSLATHSNAQMHMSFSGIDYYGADIGGFRKESMPYNDRNGAYRGYEDEMYTQWFANGAWFDVPVRPHTDKEFVNANPPYQTSPDLIGKLDSNLANIRQRYELTPYYYSLAYGAYLDGEPVIVPPVFYYQNDPEVRQMGNEKLIGKDLLVGIVAQHGEYQRNLYLPAGRWVDYYSNEWIDSTGETVDNVPVYRDGLFRLPAFARAGAIIPSMYVDENTKDVFGNRKNGSAGHDELVVRVYADPTASNFTLYEDDGQTLSYDANGRPVYQYRTTELKQQQVDANTVKVTIEAAANVNGNSSFPGAITSRHNVVRLAVENKQATGVSLNGVSLPQLNSLEEFEGASQGWLNLGDNIILAKSGSESVDTAKTFTFNLAAAAPETSVNLVCDRGFTSPGDSIYAVGSIPALGQWNPANAVKLDPNVYYQYIIDGRSNPGPDAPIWTGIVSDLEPNTSFEWKCIRRNESDPSIVTFQPGNNNAYTTGASGYSGQSYGTF
;
A
#
# COMPACT_ATOMS: atom_id res chain seq x y z
N MET A 1 28.29 -52.75 -27.23
CA MET A 1 27.97 -52.69 -28.67
C MET A 1 27.17 -51.41 -28.87
N THR A 2 27.83 -50.43 -29.48
CA THR A 2 27.45 -49.06 -29.89
C THR A 2 26.16 -48.43 -29.30
N ILE A 3 26.34 -47.47 -28.38
CA ILE A 3 25.33 -46.47 -27.98
C ILE A 3 25.40 -45.32 -29.00
N ALA A 4 24.28 -45.00 -29.65
CA ALA A 4 24.14 -43.87 -30.54
C ALA A 4 23.82 -42.60 -29.73
N LEU A 5 24.72 -41.61 -29.77
CA LEU A 5 24.48 -40.25 -29.30
C LEU A 5 23.53 -39.56 -30.29
N ALA A 6 22.36 -39.13 -29.85
CA ALA A 6 21.53 -38.17 -30.56
C ALA A 6 22.04 -36.76 -30.24
N LEU A 7 22.63 -36.09 -31.22
CA LEU A 7 23.00 -34.68 -31.15
C LEU A 7 21.72 -33.84 -31.25
N VAL A 8 21.33 -33.16 -30.17
CA VAL A 8 20.33 -32.09 -30.22
C VAL A 8 21.05 -30.84 -30.70
N ALA A 9 20.76 -30.42 -31.93
CA ALA A 9 21.24 -29.16 -32.47
C ALA A 9 20.41 -28.01 -31.86
N PHE A 10 21.02 -27.23 -30.97
CA PHE A 10 20.49 -25.92 -30.59
C PHE A 10 20.59 -25.00 -31.81
N LEU A 11 19.46 -24.74 -32.46
CA LEU A 11 19.32 -23.61 -33.37
C LEU A 11 19.38 -22.33 -32.54
N PHE A 12 20.56 -21.70 -32.49
CA PHE A 12 20.67 -20.31 -32.08
C PHE A 12 19.92 -19.45 -33.11
N VAL A 13 18.67 -19.08 -32.81
CA VAL A 13 18.03 -17.95 -33.46
C VAL A 13 18.81 -16.73 -32.98
N GLN A 14 19.64 -16.15 -33.84
CA GLN A 14 20.20 -14.84 -33.54
C GLN A 14 19.01 -13.86 -33.46
N PRO A 15 18.86 -13.09 -32.37
CA PRO A 15 17.87 -12.04 -32.33
C PRO A 15 18.12 -11.10 -33.51
N ALA A 16 17.05 -10.67 -34.18
CA ALA A 16 17.15 -9.65 -35.21
C ALA A 16 17.81 -8.40 -34.59
N ALA A 17 18.73 -7.77 -35.33
CA ALA A 17 19.34 -6.53 -34.86
C ALA A 17 18.24 -5.46 -34.67
N LYS A 18 18.11 -4.91 -33.45
CA LYS A 18 17.24 -3.75 -33.18
C LYS A 18 17.67 -2.56 -34.05
N ALA A 19 16.72 -1.68 -34.38
CA ALA A 19 17.06 -0.39 -34.95
C ALA A 19 17.59 0.52 -33.84
N ASP A 20 18.55 1.39 -34.16
CA ASP A 20 18.97 2.44 -33.21
C ASP A 20 17.78 3.37 -32.91
N VAL A 21 17.80 4.03 -31.74
CA VAL A 21 16.80 5.04 -31.36
C VAL A 21 16.62 6.05 -32.48
N PHE A 22 15.39 6.13 -33.00
CA PHE A 22 15.06 6.94 -34.16
C PHE A 22 14.49 8.29 -33.74
N ARG A 23 14.98 9.36 -34.37
CA ARG A 23 14.56 10.74 -34.09
C ARG A 23 14.20 11.48 -35.37
N THR A 24 13.11 12.23 -35.32
CA THR A 24 12.66 13.07 -36.44
C THR A 24 11.95 14.33 -35.93
N GLN A 25 11.77 15.30 -36.82
CA GLN A 25 11.23 16.62 -36.48
C GLN A 25 10.17 17.07 -37.48
N PHE A 26 9.19 17.82 -36.98
CA PHE A 26 8.14 18.48 -37.74
C PHE A 26 8.05 19.95 -37.33
N GLN A 27 7.67 20.82 -38.26
CA GLN A 27 7.62 22.26 -38.01
C GLN A 27 6.32 22.87 -38.56
N ALA A 28 5.69 23.71 -37.74
CA ALA A 28 4.50 24.48 -38.09
C ALA A 28 4.68 25.94 -37.66
N GLY A 29 5.03 26.81 -38.61
CA GLY A 29 5.36 28.21 -38.30
C GLY A 29 6.61 28.30 -37.40
N SER A 30 6.48 28.92 -36.22
CA SER A 30 7.54 28.99 -35.21
C SER A 30 7.53 27.83 -34.21
N ALA A 31 6.56 26.93 -34.30
CA ALA A 31 6.48 25.75 -33.44
C ALA A 31 7.16 24.54 -34.08
N TYR A 32 7.73 23.68 -33.25
CA TYR A 32 8.30 22.40 -33.65
C TYR A 32 7.77 21.26 -32.80
N LEU A 33 7.83 20.04 -33.35
CA LEU A 33 7.62 18.78 -32.67
C LEU A 33 8.82 17.87 -32.97
N THR A 34 9.51 17.42 -31.94
CA THR A 34 10.53 16.37 -32.03
C THR A 34 9.92 15.05 -31.53
N VAL A 35 10.13 13.98 -32.28
CA VAL A 35 9.70 12.62 -31.93
C VAL A 35 10.93 11.74 -31.77
N GLU A 36 11.03 11.05 -30.65
CA GLU A 36 12.08 10.10 -30.29
C GLU A 36 11.43 8.74 -29.98
N VAL A 37 11.71 7.73 -30.81
CA VAL A 37 11.15 6.38 -30.67
C VAL A 37 12.13 5.52 -29.88
N LEU A 38 11.78 5.22 -28.63
CA LEU A 38 12.66 4.56 -27.65
C LEU A 38 12.51 3.03 -27.68
N ASP A 39 11.29 2.53 -27.86
CA ASP A 39 10.98 1.13 -28.13
C ASP A 39 9.77 1.02 -29.08
N ASP A 40 9.32 -0.20 -29.40
CA ASP A 40 8.18 -0.44 -30.29
C ASP A 40 6.86 0.17 -29.76
N ASP A 41 6.72 0.33 -28.45
CA ASP A 41 5.53 0.77 -27.73
C ASP A 41 5.75 2.03 -26.85
N LEU A 42 6.97 2.57 -26.81
CA LEU A 42 7.36 3.75 -26.02
C LEU A 42 7.92 4.87 -26.91
N ILE A 43 7.22 6.00 -26.94
CA ILE A 43 7.60 7.16 -27.76
C ILE A 43 7.67 8.41 -26.90
N HIS A 44 8.78 9.13 -27.01
CA HIS A 44 9.06 10.39 -26.33
C HIS A 44 8.90 11.57 -27.29
N PHE A 45 8.25 12.63 -26.82
CA PHE A 45 7.94 13.82 -27.61
C PHE A 45 8.41 15.08 -26.89
N GLU A 46 8.85 16.06 -27.68
CA GLU A 46 9.02 17.44 -27.24
C GLU A 46 8.33 18.39 -28.21
N VAL A 47 7.50 19.29 -27.69
CA VAL A 47 6.82 20.31 -28.48
C VAL A 47 6.99 21.69 -27.87
N SER A 48 7.30 22.68 -28.69
CA SER A 48 7.50 24.06 -28.25
C SER A 48 7.31 25.07 -29.38
N SER A 49 7.03 26.32 -29.03
CA SER A 49 7.13 27.48 -29.93
C SER A 49 8.18 28.50 -29.48
N VAL A 50 9.02 28.10 -28.53
CA VAL A 50 10.10 28.89 -27.92
C VAL A 50 11.41 28.13 -28.11
N GLY A 51 12.45 28.80 -28.61
CA GLY A 51 13.74 28.18 -28.90
C GLY A 51 13.80 27.45 -30.24
N GLU A 52 14.92 26.76 -30.47
CA GLU A 52 15.11 25.87 -31.62
C GLU A 52 14.89 24.42 -31.19
N ALA A 53 14.47 23.57 -32.14
CA ALA A 53 14.30 22.14 -31.89
C ALA A 53 15.65 21.48 -31.53
N PRO A 54 15.68 20.55 -30.57
CA PRO A 54 16.90 19.82 -30.21
C PRO A 54 17.40 19.02 -31.41
N PRO A 55 18.70 19.00 -31.74
CA PRO A 55 19.22 18.26 -32.89
C PRO A 55 18.78 16.79 -32.87
N THR A 56 18.41 16.22 -34.02
CA THR A 56 18.01 14.78 -34.10
C THR A 56 19.14 13.80 -33.79
N THR A 57 20.36 14.28 -33.55
CA THR A 57 21.52 13.50 -33.09
C THR A 57 21.61 13.41 -31.57
N GLU A 58 20.81 14.18 -30.84
CA GLU A 58 20.81 14.25 -29.38
C GLU A 58 19.48 13.73 -28.84
N SER A 59 19.51 13.15 -27.64
CA SER A 59 18.29 12.74 -26.96
C SER A 59 17.47 13.95 -26.54
N ILE A 60 16.15 13.80 -26.52
CA ILE A 60 15.30 14.79 -25.86
C ILE A 60 15.65 14.76 -24.36
N TYR A 61 15.72 15.94 -23.72
CA TYR A 61 15.98 16.03 -22.29
C TYR A 61 14.89 15.30 -21.49
N THR A 62 15.28 14.70 -20.36
CA THR A 62 14.37 14.05 -19.42
C THR A 62 14.57 14.64 -18.04
N SER A 63 13.52 14.96 -17.31
CA SER A 63 13.63 15.52 -15.96
C SER A 63 14.13 14.47 -14.95
N PRO A 64 14.46 14.88 -13.70
CA PRO A 64 14.78 13.95 -12.61
C PRO A 64 13.68 12.90 -12.31
N MET A 65 12.46 13.07 -12.82
CA MET A 65 11.42 12.05 -12.70
C MET A 65 11.72 10.77 -13.49
N VAL A 66 12.47 10.88 -14.59
CA VAL A 66 12.79 9.76 -15.48
C VAL A 66 14.10 9.10 -15.05
N PHE A 67 14.06 7.78 -14.85
CA PHE A 67 15.20 6.98 -14.41
C PHE A 67 15.94 6.33 -15.58
N LYS A 68 15.21 5.69 -16.50
CA LYS A 68 15.80 4.98 -17.63
C LYS A 68 15.91 5.90 -18.84
N THR A 69 17.13 6.07 -19.35
CA THR A 69 17.43 6.95 -20.51
C THR A 69 18.23 6.24 -21.61
N ASP A 70 18.64 4.99 -21.39
CA ASP A 70 19.59 4.24 -22.21
C ASP A 70 18.92 3.17 -23.12
N TYR A 71 17.80 3.53 -23.76
CA TYR A 71 17.07 2.61 -24.64
C TYR A 71 17.87 2.24 -25.90
N SER A 72 17.69 1.00 -26.34
CA SER A 72 18.37 0.47 -27.55
C SER A 72 17.65 0.85 -28.85
N GLY A 73 16.41 1.34 -28.79
CA GLY A 73 15.56 1.59 -29.94
C GLY A 73 14.57 0.45 -30.24
N PRO A 74 13.62 0.68 -31.16
CA PRO A 74 12.57 -0.27 -31.52
C PRO A 74 13.10 -1.47 -32.31
N ALA A 75 12.34 -2.57 -32.37
CA ALA A 75 12.73 -3.71 -33.21
C ALA A 75 12.69 -3.34 -34.70
N SER A 76 11.77 -2.46 -35.09
CA SER A 76 11.74 -1.86 -36.42
C SER A 76 11.13 -0.47 -36.38
N ILE A 77 11.55 0.40 -37.29
CA ILE A 77 10.98 1.73 -37.45
C ILE A 77 11.02 2.13 -38.92
N SER A 78 9.93 2.71 -39.40
CA SER A 78 9.85 3.30 -40.74
C SER A 78 9.18 4.66 -40.69
N GLN A 79 9.64 5.56 -41.57
CA GLN A 79 9.01 6.85 -41.79
C GLN A 79 8.58 6.98 -43.25
N SER A 80 7.31 7.37 -43.48
CA SER A 80 6.79 7.76 -44.79
C SER A 80 6.08 9.10 -44.66
N GLU A 81 6.72 10.17 -45.16
CA GLU A 81 6.27 11.55 -44.97
C GLU A 81 6.03 11.86 -43.48
N ASN A 82 4.77 12.04 -43.09
CA ASN A 82 4.36 12.33 -41.71
C ASN A 82 3.83 11.12 -40.95
N VAL A 83 4.08 9.90 -41.43
CA VAL A 83 3.68 8.66 -40.77
C VAL A 83 4.92 7.94 -40.25
N LEU A 84 4.92 7.59 -38.97
CA LEU A 84 5.93 6.77 -38.30
C LEU A 84 5.30 5.45 -37.88
N GLU A 85 5.98 4.33 -38.13
CA GLU A 85 5.49 3.01 -37.74
C GLU A 85 6.59 2.16 -37.12
N THR A 86 6.34 1.69 -35.89
CA THR A 86 7.08 0.62 -35.22
C THR A 86 6.36 -0.73 -35.45
N SER A 87 6.78 -1.79 -34.75
CA SER A 87 6.01 -3.04 -34.73
C SER A 87 4.59 -2.83 -34.18
N ASP A 88 4.46 -2.00 -33.13
CA ASP A 88 3.27 -1.95 -32.28
C ASP A 88 2.45 -0.66 -32.45
N VAL A 89 3.11 0.44 -32.82
CA VAL A 89 2.49 1.77 -32.91
C VAL A 89 2.62 2.34 -34.31
N ARG A 90 1.55 3.00 -34.76
CA ARG A 90 1.55 3.92 -35.90
C ARG A 90 1.20 5.32 -35.42
N LEU A 91 2.06 6.29 -35.74
CA LEU A 91 1.84 7.71 -35.50
C LEU A 91 1.60 8.42 -36.82
N GLU A 92 0.52 9.20 -36.90
CA GLU A 92 0.22 10.08 -38.03
C GLU A 92 0.32 11.54 -37.54
N ILE A 93 1.28 12.29 -38.08
CA ILE A 93 1.55 13.67 -37.69
C ILE A 93 0.89 14.63 -38.68
N ASP A 94 0.06 15.54 -38.20
CA ASP A 94 -0.41 16.66 -39.02
C ASP A 94 0.62 17.80 -38.96
N ALA A 95 1.49 17.89 -39.96
CA ALA A 95 2.54 18.91 -40.01
C ALA A 95 2.03 20.37 -40.04
N SER A 96 0.72 20.62 -40.25
CA SER A 96 0.16 21.97 -40.25
C SER A 96 -0.13 22.52 -38.85
N ASN A 97 -0.34 21.64 -37.87
CA ASN A 97 -0.72 21.99 -36.50
C ASN A 97 -0.02 21.14 -35.42
N LEU A 98 0.85 20.22 -35.83
CA LEU A 98 1.62 19.29 -34.99
C LEU A 98 0.77 18.34 -34.14
N CYS A 99 -0.48 18.08 -34.52
CA CYS A 99 -1.29 17.04 -33.88
C CYS A 99 -0.73 15.64 -34.19
N ILE A 100 -0.70 14.79 -33.17
CA ILE A 100 -0.21 13.41 -33.21
C ILE A 100 -1.40 12.47 -33.07
N ARG A 101 -1.72 11.72 -34.11
CA ARG A 101 -2.71 10.64 -34.05
C ARG A 101 -2.02 9.31 -33.80
N ALA A 102 -2.36 8.64 -32.71
CA ALA A 102 -1.81 7.35 -32.31
C ALA A 102 -2.77 6.19 -32.64
N ILE A 103 -2.21 5.12 -33.19
CA ILE A 103 -2.91 3.91 -33.60
C ILE A 103 -2.14 2.70 -33.09
N ASP A 104 -2.84 1.79 -32.41
CA ASP A 104 -2.31 0.51 -31.95
C ASP A 104 -2.42 -0.54 -33.06
N LYS A 105 -1.26 -0.96 -33.58
CA LYS A 105 -1.17 -1.96 -34.66
C LYS A 105 -1.44 -3.37 -34.15
N THR A 106 -1.16 -3.65 -32.87
CA THR A 106 -1.40 -4.95 -32.24
C THR A 106 -2.90 -5.21 -32.08
N LYS A 107 -3.72 -4.16 -31.97
CA LYS A 107 -5.18 -4.22 -31.85
C LYS A 107 -5.90 -3.92 -33.16
N GLN A 108 -5.46 -4.53 -34.26
CA GLN A 108 -6.08 -4.39 -35.60
C GLN A 108 -6.08 -2.94 -36.14
N ASN A 109 -5.01 -2.17 -35.87
CA ASN A 109 -4.92 -0.74 -36.21
C ASN A 109 -6.04 0.07 -35.53
N ALA A 110 -6.32 -0.21 -34.26
CA ALA A 110 -7.31 0.52 -33.49
C ALA A 110 -6.80 1.94 -33.19
N TYR A 111 -7.68 2.92 -33.39
CA TYR A 111 -7.42 4.30 -33.00
C TYR A 111 -7.42 4.44 -31.48
N LEU A 112 -6.33 4.99 -30.93
CA LEU A 112 -6.20 5.26 -29.50
C LEU A 112 -6.65 6.68 -29.16
N THR A 113 -5.90 7.67 -29.64
CA THR A 113 -6.09 9.09 -29.29
C THR A 113 -5.48 10.02 -30.34
N THR A 114 -5.81 11.30 -30.26
CA THR A 114 -5.11 12.38 -30.95
C THR A 114 -4.71 13.44 -29.93
N ILE A 115 -3.42 13.78 -29.91
CA ILE A 115 -2.84 14.74 -28.99
C ILE A 115 -2.39 15.95 -29.81
N CYS A 116 -2.95 17.12 -29.51
CA CYS A 116 -2.64 18.37 -30.20
C CYS A 116 -2.01 19.37 -29.22
N PRO A 117 -0.90 20.02 -29.57
CA PRO A 117 -0.38 21.12 -28.76
C PRO A 117 -1.39 22.28 -28.74
N ALA A 118 -1.50 22.91 -27.58
CA ALA A 118 -2.42 24.00 -27.33
C ALA A 118 -1.68 25.19 -26.71
N ASP A 119 -2.01 26.38 -27.20
CA ASP A 119 -1.60 27.64 -26.57
C ASP A 119 -0.07 27.81 -26.40
N LEU A 120 0.76 27.24 -27.29
CA LEU A 120 2.22 27.20 -27.13
C LEU A 120 2.89 28.58 -26.93
N ALA A 121 2.27 29.64 -27.45
CA ALA A 121 2.72 31.03 -27.30
C ALA A 121 2.32 31.70 -25.97
N GLN A 122 1.48 31.05 -25.16
CA GLN A 122 1.06 31.53 -23.84
C GLN A 122 1.99 30.96 -22.75
N GLY A 123 2.00 31.56 -21.55
CA GLY A 123 2.75 31.01 -20.41
C GLY A 123 2.12 29.72 -19.88
N PHE A 124 0.80 29.71 -19.73
CA PHE A 124 0.03 28.52 -19.36
C PHE A 124 -0.48 27.85 -20.64
N LYS A 125 0.19 26.76 -21.03
CA LYS A 125 0.05 26.05 -22.31
C LYS A 125 -0.21 24.58 -22.07
N GLY A 126 -0.37 23.76 -23.11
CA GLY A 126 -0.44 22.32 -22.88
C GLY A 126 -0.89 21.50 -24.07
N LEU A 127 -1.65 20.45 -23.78
CA LEU A 127 -2.12 19.46 -24.74
C LEU A 127 -3.65 19.41 -24.72
N ASN A 128 -4.27 19.41 -25.90
CA ASN A 128 -5.63 18.95 -26.08
C ASN A 128 -5.58 17.47 -26.48
N ILE A 129 -6.35 16.64 -25.80
CA ILE A 129 -6.34 15.19 -25.95
C ILE A 129 -7.75 14.76 -26.37
N ASP A 130 -7.86 14.13 -27.53
CA ASP A 130 -9.08 13.45 -27.95
C ASP A 130 -9.24 12.18 -27.08
N PRO A 131 -10.31 12.05 -26.29
CA PRO A 131 -10.53 10.84 -25.47
C PRO A 131 -10.71 9.58 -26.31
N GLY A 132 -11.00 9.69 -27.61
CA GLY A 132 -11.17 8.53 -28.48
C GLY A 132 -12.21 7.54 -27.95
N GLN A 133 -11.77 6.34 -27.60
CA GLN A 133 -12.61 5.28 -27.01
C GLN A 133 -12.38 5.08 -25.51
N THR A 134 -11.58 5.96 -24.87
CA THR A 134 -11.35 5.93 -23.44
C THR A 134 -12.62 6.21 -22.67
N GLN A 135 -12.91 5.38 -21.67
CA GLN A 135 -14.07 5.49 -20.80
C GLN A 135 -13.70 5.88 -19.37
N ASN A 136 -12.50 5.51 -18.90
CA ASN A 136 -12.04 5.76 -17.54
C ASN A 136 -10.56 6.18 -17.54
N VAL A 137 -10.17 6.97 -16.52
CA VAL A 137 -8.80 7.50 -16.38
C VAL A 137 -8.28 7.37 -14.95
N TYR A 138 -7.09 6.79 -14.78
CA TYR A 138 -6.41 6.59 -13.48
C TYR A 138 -5.02 7.22 -13.45
N GLY A 139 -4.36 7.23 -12.30
CA GLY A 139 -3.07 7.91 -12.07
C GLY A 139 -3.25 9.33 -11.56
N LEU A 140 -2.39 10.27 -11.97
CA LEU A 140 -2.35 11.70 -11.60
C LEU A 140 -2.06 12.04 -10.13
N GLY A 141 -1.76 11.03 -9.32
CA GLY A 141 -1.34 11.17 -7.92
C GLY A 141 -2.52 11.39 -6.97
N GLU A 142 -2.26 12.08 -5.86
CA GLU A 142 -3.21 12.26 -4.76
C GLU A 142 -4.00 13.55 -4.92
N GLU A 143 -5.33 13.46 -4.90
CA GLU A 143 -6.23 14.58 -4.61
C GLU A 143 -7.49 14.04 -3.94
N PHE A 144 -7.78 14.50 -2.74
CA PHE A 144 -8.98 14.11 -2.03
C PHE A 144 -10.18 14.93 -2.53
N LYS A 145 -11.22 14.23 -2.98
CA LYS A 145 -12.47 14.82 -3.46
C LYS A 145 -13.66 14.08 -2.89
N ASN A 146 -14.77 14.81 -2.71
CA ASN A 146 -16.06 14.26 -2.32
C ASN A 146 -15.98 13.41 -1.04
N PRO A 147 -15.94 14.05 0.16
CA PRO A 147 -15.89 13.33 1.43
C PRO A 147 -16.91 12.18 1.52
N GLY A 148 -16.45 11.02 1.96
CA GLY A 148 -17.29 9.82 2.10
C GLY A 148 -17.41 8.95 0.85
N ASN A 149 -16.74 9.31 -0.24
CA ASN A 149 -16.76 8.54 -1.46
C ASN A 149 -15.44 7.77 -1.68
N ALA A 150 -15.52 6.44 -1.75
CA ALA A 150 -14.38 5.59 -2.07
C ALA A 150 -14.27 5.29 -3.58
N ASP A 151 -15.29 5.60 -4.37
CA ASP A 151 -15.40 5.21 -5.77
C ASP A 151 -15.23 6.40 -6.72
N GLY A 152 -14.80 6.11 -7.95
CA GLY A 152 -14.71 7.06 -9.06
C GLY A 152 -13.30 7.21 -9.63
N ASP A 153 -13.23 7.36 -10.95
CA ASP A 153 -12.01 7.68 -11.69
C ASP A 153 -12.01 9.15 -12.17
N TRP A 154 -10.95 9.62 -12.84
CA TRP A 154 -10.82 11.03 -13.22
C TRP A 154 -11.90 11.53 -14.19
N THR A 155 -12.50 10.67 -15.00
CA THR A 155 -13.64 11.05 -15.86
C THR A 155 -14.87 11.43 -15.03
N THR A 156 -15.04 10.82 -13.85
CA THR A 156 -16.09 11.15 -12.89
C THR A 156 -15.71 12.30 -11.95
N LEU A 157 -14.45 12.37 -11.53
CA LEU A 157 -13.93 13.42 -10.65
C LEU A 157 -13.72 14.77 -11.36
N GLY A 158 -13.72 14.77 -12.70
CA GLY A 158 -13.80 15.95 -13.55
C GLY A 158 -12.48 16.68 -13.79
N VAL A 159 -11.96 17.40 -12.78
CA VAL A 159 -10.80 18.29 -12.96
C VAL A 159 -9.74 18.07 -11.90
N ARG A 160 -8.55 17.58 -12.25
CA ARG A 160 -7.41 17.50 -11.32
C ARG A 160 -6.69 18.84 -11.25
N GLU A 161 -6.53 19.40 -10.05
CA GLU A 161 -5.90 20.71 -9.88
C GLU A 161 -4.81 20.79 -8.79
N GLY A 162 -3.61 21.24 -9.17
CA GLY A 162 -2.52 21.51 -8.24
C GLY A 162 -2.71 22.79 -7.40
N GLY A 163 -1.91 22.92 -6.35
CA GLY A 163 -1.57 24.11 -5.56
C GLY A 163 -1.13 25.32 -6.37
N GLU A 164 -0.50 26.30 -5.73
CA GLU A 164 0.03 27.47 -6.43
C GLU A 164 1.13 27.08 -7.42
N PHE A 165 2.05 26.21 -6.99
CA PHE A 165 3.17 25.69 -7.79
C PHE A 165 3.08 24.19 -8.10
N GLY A 166 2.13 23.46 -7.50
CA GLY A 166 1.78 22.09 -7.85
C GLY A 166 1.37 21.27 -6.63
N ASN A 167 2.31 20.54 -6.03
CA ASN A 167 2.12 19.86 -4.76
C ASN A 167 1.62 20.85 -3.70
N SER A 168 0.78 20.39 -2.78
CA SER A 168 0.30 21.27 -1.70
C SER A 168 -0.32 20.46 -0.58
N PHE A 169 -0.25 21.01 0.62
CA PHE A 169 -1.01 20.53 1.77
C PHE A 169 -2.37 21.24 1.80
N ARG A 170 -3.47 20.49 1.77
CA ARG A 170 -4.82 21.06 1.53
C ARG A 170 -5.84 20.61 2.54
N GLN A 171 -6.62 21.57 3.04
CA GLN A 171 -7.73 21.31 3.94
C GLN A 171 -8.78 20.38 3.29
N PHE A 172 -9.15 19.32 4.00
CA PHE A 172 -10.14 18.34 3.56
C PHE A 172 -10.81 17.67 4.76
N ASP A 173 -12.15 17.64 4.75
CA ASP A 173 -13.02 16.94 5.71
C ASP A 173 -12.56 16.99 7.18
N GLY A 174 -12.25 18.20 7.66
CA GLY A 174 -11.88 18.44 9.06
C GLY A 174 -10.41 18.18 9.41
N GLY A 175 -9.59 17.75 8.46
CA GLY A 175 -8.14 17.80 8.56
C GLY A 175 -7.52 18.42 7.30
N ALA A 176 -6.34 17.96 6.94
CA ALA A 176 -5.68 18.33 5.69
C ALA A 176 -4.94 17.14 5.10
N THR A 177 -4.96 17.02 3.78
CA THR A 177 -4.35 15.92 3.04
C THR A 177 -3.27 16.42 2.10
N GLY A 178 -2.48 15.49 1.59
CA GLY A 178 -1.64 15.76 0.45
C GLY A 178 -2.47 16.14 -0.78
N ASN A 179 -1.81 16.81 -1.72
CA ASN A 179 -2.30 17.06 -3.07
C ASN A 179 -1.13 16.89 -4.03
N ILE A 180 -0.74 15.64 -4.28
CA ILE A 180 0.50 15.25 -4.94
C ILE A 180 0.26 15.09 -6.44
N GLN A 181 1.03 15.77 -7.28
CA GLN A 181 0.94 15.69 -8.73
C GLN A 181 1.96 14.68 -9.27
N ILE A 182 1.49 13.51 -9.71
CA ILE A 182 2.32 12.53 -10.41
C ILE A 182 1.76 12.38 -11.83
N PRO A 183 2.36 13.01 -12.86
CA PRO A 183 1.69 13.31 -14.13
C PRO A 183 1.66 12.15 -15.13
N VAL A 184 1.41 10.93 -14.64
CA VAL A 184 1.07 9.77 -15.45
C VAL A 184 -0.45 9.55 -15.40
N TYR A 185 -1.09 9.34 -16.54
CA TYR A 185 -2.45 8.82 -16.55
C TYR A 185 -2.61 7.63 -17.49
N TYR A 186 -3.50 6.72 -17.10
CA TYR A 186 -3.85 5.52 -17.85
C TYR A 186 -5.25 5.70 -18.41
N ALA A 187 -5.36 5.73 -19.73
CA ALA A 187 -6.61 5.71 -20.46
C ALA A 187 -7.08 4.27 -20.63
N VAL A 188 -8.27 3.95 -20.12
CA VAL A 188 -8.87 2.62 -20.23
C VAL A 188 -10.08 2.65 -21.16
N GLY A 189 -10.05 1.77 -22.16
CA GLY A 189 -11.13 1.56 -23.12
C GLY A 189 -11.55 0.09 -23.20
N ASP A 190 -12.59 -0.19 -24.00
CA ASP A 190 -13.08 -1.56 -24.13
C ASP A 190 -12.09 -2.48 -24.88
N ASN A 191 -12.10 -3.77 -24.53
CA ASN A 191 -11.26 -4.80 -25.14
C ASN A 191 -9.75 -4.51 -25.02
N ASN A 192 -9.33 -4.02 -23.86
CA ASN A 192 -7.96 -3.57 -23.56
C ASN A 192 -7.44 -2.50 -24.53
N LEU A 193 -8.29 -1.62 -25.05
CA LEU A 193 -7.85 -0.50 -25.88
C LEU A 193 -7.34 0.63 -24.99
N ASN A 194 -6.18 0.39 -24.39
CA ASN A 194 -5.59 1.23 -23.36
C ASN A 194 -4.31 1.91 -23.86
N TYR A 195 -3.97 3.03 -23.25
CA TYR A 195 -2.66 3.66 -23.39
C TYR A 195 -2.32 4.45 -22.13
N ALA A 196 -1.06 4.80 -21.93
CA ALA A 196 -0.64 5.68 -20.85
C ALA A 196 0.12 6.90 -21.39
N LEU A 197 -0.04 8.03 -20.72
CA LEU A 197 0.69 9.27 -21.00
C LEU A 197 1.40 9.72 -19.74
N LEU A 198 2.74 9.81 -19.78
CA LEU A 198 3.53 10.51 -18.76
C LEU A 198 3.90 11.88 -19.31
N VAL A 199 3.47 12.95 -18.65
CA VAL A 199 3.92 14.31 -18.98
C VAL A 199 5.14 14.63 -18.14
N ASP A 200 6.32 14.63 -18.77
CA ASP A 200 7.60 14.95 -18.15
C ASP A 200 7.77 16.47 -17.97
N ASN A 201 6.94 17.02 -17.08
CA ASN A 201 6.90 18.44 -16.77
C ASN A 201 6.78 18.63 -15.25
N VAL A 202 7.74 19.39 -14.70
CA VAL A 202 7.93 19.57 -13.26
C VAL A 202 7.06 20.68 -12.66
N TYR A 203 6.34 21.44 -13.48
CA TYR A 203 5.53 22.57 -13.03
C TYR A 203 4.12 22.14 -12.63
N LYS A 204 3.40 23.07 -11.98
CA LYS A 204 1.96 22.94 -11.74
C LYS A 204 1.22 22.46 -12.99
N GLN A 205 0.39 21.44 -12.82
CA GLN A 205 -0.49 20.95 -13.87
C GLN A 205 -1.97 21.07 -13.50
N ARG A 206 -2.81 21.23 -14.52
CA ARG A 206 -4.27 21.10 -14.45
C ARG A 206 -4.72 20.13 -15.53
N TRP A 207 -5.53 19.14 -15.16
CA TRP A 207 -6.15 18.20 -16.08
C TRP A 207 -7.66 18.35 -16.04
N ASP A 208 -8.31 18.51 -17.18
CA ASP A 208 -9.76 18.74 -17.30
C ASP A 208 -10.39 17.72 -18.24
N PHE A 209 -11.17 16.82 -17.66
CA PHE A 209 -11.85 15.72 -18.34
C PHE A 209 -13.32 16.04 -18.68
N GLN A 210 -13.78 17.27 -18.40
CA GLN A 210 -15.19 17.68 -18.58
C GLN A 210 -15.45 18.33 -19.94
N THR A 211 -14.40 18.54 -20.74
CA THR A 211 -14.44 19.20 -22.03
C THR A 211 -14.45 18.19 -23.17
N PHE A 212 -14.91 18.60 -24.37
CA PHE A 212 -15.00 17.70 -25.53
C PHE A 212 -13.63 17.12 -25.94
N TRP A 213 -12.60 17.96 -25.91
CA TRP A 213 -11.19 17.52 -25.91
C TRP A 213 -10.68 17.72 -24.50
N TRP A 214 -10.23 16.66 -23.85
CA TRP A 214 -9.60 16.76 -22.55
C TRP A 214 -8.39 17.69 -22.62
N GLN A 215 -8.14 18.41 -21.54
CA GLN A 215 -7.10 19.43 -21.52
C GLN A 215 -6.10 19.12 -20.41
N SER A 216 -4.84 18.96 -20.79
CA SER A 216 -3.71 19.08 -19.86
C SER A 216 -3.11 20.47 -20.05
N ARG A 217 -2.95 21.24 -18.97
CA ARG A 217 -2.35 22.57 -18.98
C ARG A 217 -1.29 22.71 -17.90
N MET A 218 -0.19 23.36 -18.24
CA MET A 218 1.02 23.48 -17.43
C MET A 218 1.82 24.73 -17.80
N TYR A 219 2.81 25.06 -16.98
CA TYR A 219 3.86 26.01 -17.32
C TYR A 219 5.07 25.30 -17.94
N GLY A 220 6.08 26.07 -18.32
CA GLY A 220 7.34 25.57 -18.90
C GLY A 220 7.58 26.09 -20.31
N ASP A 221 8.83 26.00 -20.75
CA ASP A 221 9.24 26.45 -22.08
C ASP A 221 8.77 25.45 -23.13
N GLN A 222 9.19 24.19 -22.96
CA GLN A 222 8.80 23.02 -23.75
C GLN A 222 7.78 22.16 -23.00
N ILE A 223 6.94 21.44 -23.76
CA ILE A 223 6.13 20.35 -23.22
C ILE A 223 6.78 19.04 -23.67
N ARG A 224 7.15 18.20 -22.70
CA ARG A 224 7.72 16.88 -22.93
C ARG A 224 6.77 15.81 -22.39
N PHE A 225 6.61 14.72 -23.13
CA PHE A 225 5.74 13.64 -22.72
C PHE A 225 6.08 12.32 -23.41
N TYR A 226 5.69 11.23 -22.78
CA TYR A 226 5.82 9.87 -23.26
C TYR A 226 4.44 9.28 -23.53
N LEU A 227 4.28 8.68 -24.70
CA LEU A 227 3.14 7.81 -25.00
C LEU A 227 3.60 6.35 -24.86
N MET A 228 2.85 5.59 -24.08
CA MET A 228 3.01 4.15 -23.89
C MET A 228 1.78 3.43 -24.41
N THR A 229 1.98 2.38 -25.20
CA THR A 229 0.93 1.45 -25.62
C THR A 229 1.21 0.06 -25.08
N GLY A 230 0.21 -0.80 -24.97
CA GLY A 230 0.45 -2.12 -24.40
C GLY A 230 -0.76 -3.04 -24.49
N ASN A 231 -0.55 -4.30 -24.12
CA ASN A 231 -1.59 -5.32 -24.24
C ASN A 231 -2.75 -5.15 -23.25
N ASP A 232 -2.44 -4.57 -22.09
CA ASP A 232 -3.30 -4.39 -20.92
C ASP A 232 -2.66 -3.41 -19.91
N LEU A 233 -3.40 -3.09 -18.83
CA LEU A 233 -2.91 -2.25 -17.74
C LEU A 233 -1.63 -2.77 -17.04
N PRO A 234 -1.46 -4.07 -16.75
CA PRO A 234 -0.21 -4.60 -16.20
C PRO A 234 1.01 -4.31 -17.06
N ASN A 235 0.93 -4.50 -18.38
CA ASN A 235 2.03 -4.17 -19.29
C ASN A 235 2.32 -2.66 -19.29
N LEU A 236 1.29 -1.81 -19.44
CA LEU A 236 1.47 -0.36 -19.42
C LEU A 236 2.11 0.15 -18.13
N ARG A 237 1.72 -0.42 -16.98
CA ARG A 237 2.33 -0.05 -15.70
C ARG A 237 3.77 -0.52 -15.64
N SER A 238 4.08 -1.73 -16.12
CA SER A 238 5.46 -2.24 -16.15
C SER A 238 6.38 -1.30 -16.94
N ASP A 239 5.92 -0.80 -18.10
CA ASP A 239 6.67 0.13 -18.95
C ASP A 239 6.90 1.47 -18.25
N TYR A 240 5.86 2.02 -17.62
CA TYR A 240 5.98 3.22 -16.79
C TYR A 240 6.99 3.04 -15.65
N MET A 241 6.91 1.92 -14.93
CA MET A 241 7.80 1.63 -13.80
C MET A 241 9.24 1.34 -14.25
N GLU A 242 9.46 0.80 -15.44
CA GLU A 242 10.79 0.73 -16.04
C GLU A 242 11.33 2.16 -16.32
N LEU A 243 10.50 3.04 -16.87
CA LEU A 243 10.86 4.40 -17.22
C LEU A 243 11.22 5.26 -16.00
N VAL A 244 10.42 5.23 -14.94
CA VAL A 244 10.61 6.10 -13.75
C VAL A 244 11.33 5.44 -12.57
N GLY A 245 11.59 4.13 -12.67
CA GLY A 245 12.23 3.33 -11.62
C GLY A 245 11.24 2.55 -10.76
N ARG A 246 11.68 1.38 -10.29
CA ARG A 246 10.88 0.44 -9.48
C ARG A 246 11.19 0.60 -7.99
N PRO A 247 10.22 0.40 -7.09
CA PRO A 247 10.49 0.50 -5.67
C PRO A 247 11.43 -0.62 -5.20
N PRO A 248 12.48 -0.30 -4.42
CA PRO A 248 13.25 -1.30 -3.68
C PRO A 248 12.33 -2.10 -2.75
N VAL A 249 12.68 -3.36 -2.49
CA VAL A 249 11.99 -4.17 -1.48
C VAL A 249 12.27 -3.56 -0.09
N PRO A 250 11.22 -3.18 0.67
CA PRO A 250 11.38 -2.48 1.95
C PRO A 250 11.92 -3.42 3.02
N PRO A 251 12.56 -2.90 4.11
CA PRO A 251 12.87 -3.69 5.30
C PRO A 251 11.63 -4.44 5.76
N ARG A 252 11.78 -5.72 6.13
CA ARG A 252 10.61 -6.60 6.32
C ARG A 252 9.69 -6.06 7.41
N ASN A 253 10.29 -5.46 8.45
CA ASN A 253 9.61 -4.75 9.53
C ASN A 253 8.65 -3.64 9.04
N ALA A 254 8.88 -3.01 7.89
CA ALA A 254 7.99 -2.00 7.32
C ALA A 254 6.62 -2.58 6.94
N LEU A 255 6.48 -3.91 6.83
CA LEU A 255 5.19 -4.56 6.64
C LEU A 255 4.42 -4.76 7.95
N GLY A 256 5.05 -4.57 9.11
CA GLY A 256 4.46 -4.77 10.44
C GLY A 256 3.78 -3.52 11.04
N LEU A 257 3.52 -3.59 12.34
CA LEU A 257 2.96 -2.49 13.15
C LEU A 257 4.05 -1.49 13.54
N TRP A 258 3.85 -0.23 13.15
CA TRP A 258 4.67 0.92 13.56
C TRP A 258 3.84 1.89 14.36
N VAL A 259 4.04 1.95 15.68
CA VAL A 259 3.26 2.88 16.51
C VAL A 259 3.86 4.26 16.41
N SER A 260 3.02 5.25 16.15
CA SER A 260 3.43 6.63 15.95
C SER A 260 2.51 7.58 16.70
N GLU A 261 3.07 8.70 17.14
CA GLU A 261 2.38 9.78 17.84
C GLU A 261 3.05 11.08 17.46
N PHE A 262 2.29 12.17 17.35
CA PHE A 262 2.83 13.52 17.41
C PHE A 262 2.56 14.11 18.80
N GLY A 263 3.41 13.93 19.81
CA GLY A 263 4.68 13.21 19.81
C GLY A 263 4.85 12.29 21.01
N TYR A 264 6.00 11.61 21.06
CA TYR A 264 6.49 10.99 22.28
C TYR A 264 7.28 12.02 23.10
N ASP A 265 6.98 12.12 24.39
CA ASP A 265 7.70 13.01 25.30
C ASP A 265 9.14 12.51 25.51
N ASN A 266 9.36 11.20 25.67
CA ASN A 266 10.68 10.62 25.96
C ASN A 266 10.67 9.08 25.83
N TRP A 267 11.81 8.44 26.14
CA TRP A 267 11.96 6.98 26.14
C TRP A 267 11.00 6.24 27.07
N ASP A 268 10.65 6.78 28.24
CA ASP A 268 9.76 6.10 29.20
C ASP A 268 8.34 5.94 28.62
N GLN A 269 7.87 6.90 27.83
CA GLN A 269 6.57 6.78 27.13
C GLN A 269 6.61 5.67 26.08
N VAL A 270 7.68 5.61 25.27
CA VAL A 270 7.86 4.55 24.27
C VAL A 270 7.91 3.18 24.93
N ASP A 271 8.69 3.05 26.02
CA ASP A 271 8.75 1.82 26.81
C ASP A 271 7.39 1.43 27.40
N GLY A 272 6.64 2.40 27.91
CA GLY A 272 5.29 2.18 28.45
C GLY A 272 4.34 1.57 27.42
N ILE A 273 4.34 2.12 26.20
CA ILE A 273 3.50 1.64 25.09
C ILE A 273 3.97 0.25 24.62
N LEU A 274 5.27 0.05 24.43
CA LEU A 274 5.81 -1.26 24.06
C LEU A 274 5.42 -2.34 25.08
N ASN A 275 5.55 -2.05 26.38
CA ASN A 275 5.16 -2.97 27.43
C ASN A 275 3.65 -3.27 27.43
N GLY A 276 2.79 -2.28 27.17
CA GLY A 276 1.34 -2.47 27.00
C GLY A 276 1.02 -3.45 25.89
N LEU A 277 1.51 -3.19 24.69
CA LEU A 277 1.34 -4.05 23.52
C LEU A 277 1.83 -5.48 23.75
N ARG A 278 3.01 -5.63 24.40
CA ARG A 278 3.57 -6.95 24.74
C ARG A 278 2.67 -7.72 25.69
N ASN A 279 2.12 -7.06 26.71
CA ASN A 279 1.20 -7.65 27.69
C ASN A 279 -0.12 -8.07 27.05
N ASP A 280 -0.64 -7.26 26.13
CA ASP A 280 -1.88 -7.53 25.38
C ASP A 280 -1.65 -8.37 24.11
N ASN A 281 -0.44 -8.91 23.96
CA ASN A 281 -0.04 -9.86 22.94
C ASN A 281 -0.06 -9.39 21.50
N PHE A 282 0.12 -8.09 21.29
CA PHE A 282 0.38 -7.49 19.99
C PHE A 282 1.83 -7.76 19.56
N PRO A 283 2.06 -8.22 18.31
CA PRO A 283 3.36 -8.09 17.69
C PRO A 283 3.59 -6.63 17.28
N VAL A 284 4.84 -6.19 17.30
CA VAL A 284 5.22 -4.80 17.00
C VAL A 284 6.63 -4.77 16.44
N ASP A 285 6.85 -3.92 15.44
CA ASP A 285 8.10 -3.86 14.66
C ASP A 285 8.85 -2.55 14.83
N GLY A 286 8.14 -1.46 15.16
CA GLY A 286 8.82 -0.20 15.38
C GLY A 286 7.98 0.92 15.96
N PHE A 287 8.69 2.02 16.23
CA PHE A 287 8.13 3.29 16.67
C PHE A 287 8.60 4.41 15.75
N VAL A 288 7.76 5.42 15.57
CA VAL A 288 8.07 6.59 14.73
C VAL A 288 8.17 7.81 15.64
N LEU A 289 9.37 8.37 15.75
CA LEU A 289 9.69 9.52 16.58
C LEU A 289 9.42 10.82 15.79
N ASP A 290 8.48 11.60 16.31
CA ASP A 290 8.16 12.95 15.83
C ASP A 290 9.15 13.98 16.41
N LEU A 291 8.92 15.26 16.11
CA LEU A 291 9.83 16.39 16.28
C LEU A 291 10.38 16.62 17.69
N GLN A 292 9.82 15.97 18.71
CA GLN A 292 10.34 15.92 20.07
C GLN A 292 11.73 15.30 20.16
N TRP A 293 12.12 14.37 19.26
CA TRP A 293 13.41 13.68 19.36
C TRP A 293 14.62 14.64 19.24
N PHE A 294 14.48 15.73 18.49
CA PHE A 294 15.51 16.78 18.37
C PHE A 294 15.23 18.03 19.23
N GLY A 295 14.23 17.99 20.12
CA GLY A 295 13.92 19.06 21.07
C GLY A 295 12.58 19.77 20.84
N GLY A 296 11.76 19.33 19.88
CA GLY A 296 10.38 19.78 19.72
C GLY A 296 10.18 21.18 19.12
N VAL A 297 8.92 21.53 18.93
CA VAL A 297 8.45 22.80 18.35
C VAL A 297 7.30 23.33 19.19
N THR A 298 7.30 24.62 19.49
CA THR A 298 6.19 25.29 20.18
C THR A 298 5.47 26.26 19.25
N LEU A 299 4.17 26.08 19.06
CA LEU A 299 3.35 26.96 18.24
C LEU A 299 3.43 28.42 18.71
N ASN A 300 3.37 29.34 17.74
CA ASN A 300 3.38 30.78 17.96
C ASN A 300 4.60 31.31 18.75
N GLN A 301 5.72 30.58 18.76
CA GLN A 301 6.98 31.03 19.34
C GLN A 301 7.99 31.38 18.24
N PRO A 302 8.19 32.67 17.94
CA PRO A 302 9.06 33.10 16.84
C PRO A 302 10.57 32.90 17.11
N SER A 303 10.94 32.57 18.35
CA SER A 303 12.33 32.40 18.81
C SER A 303 12.44 31.16 19.70
N GLY A 304 13.47 30.34 19.49
CA GLY A 304 13.72 29.14 20.30
C GLY A 304 12.95 27.93 19.80
N SER A 305 13.26 27.50 18.58
CA SER A 305 12.71 26.29 17.95
C SER A 305 13.84 25.32 17.60
N ALA A 306 13.59 24.02 17.69
CA ALA A 306 14.54 22.99 17.33
C ALA A 306 14.35 22.45 15.90
N MET A 307 13.42 23.02 15.12
CA MET A 307 13.14 22.61 13.74
C MET A 307 14.41 22.51 12.88
N GLY A 308 14.63 21.34 12.28
CA GLY A 308 15.79 21.00 11.46
C GLY A 308 17.13 20.96 12.20
N ARG A 309 17.12 20.83 13.53
CA ARG A 309 18.35 20.57 14.31
C ARG A 309 18.99 19.24 13.87
N LEU A 310 18.19 18.20 13.65
CA LEU A 310 18.64 16.86 13.25
C LEU A 310 19.77 16.31 14.17
N ASP A 311 19.64 16.58 15.47
CA ASP A 311 20.54 16.15 16.52
C ASP A 311 19.74 15.95 17.81
N TRP A 312 20.14 14.98 18.63
CA TRP A 312 19.38 14.53 19.79
C TRP A 312 19.40 15.57 20.93
N ASP A 313 18.28 15.70 21.62
CA ASP A 313 18.22 16.54 22.82
C ASP A 313 18.72 15.79 24.07
N GLU A 314 20.05 15.66 24.18
CA GLU A 314 20.72 14.95 25.28
C GLU A 314 20.96 15.80 26.55
N ASN A 315 20.62 17.09 26.53
CA ASN A 315 20.93 18.02 27.62
C ASN A 315 19.71 18.32 28.50
N GLN A 316 19.92 18.45 29.82
CA GLN A 316 18.86 18.87 30.76
C GLN A 316 18.48 20.36 30.66
N GLU A 317 19.19 21.15 29.86
CA GLU A 317 18.88 22.56 29.60
C GLU A 317 18.23 22.66 28.22
N PRO A 318 16.89 22.66 28.13
CA PRO A 318 16.19 22.49 26.86
C PRO A 318 16.33 23.72 25.95
N LEU A 319 16.44 23.50 24.64
CA LEU A 319 16.43 24.57 23.63
C LEU A 319 15.07 25.29 23.56
N VAL A 320 14.01 24.56 23.89
CA VAL A 320 12.64 25.02 24.08
C VAL A 320 12.31 25.12 25.58
N ALA A 321 11.27 25.84 25.96
CA ALA A 321 10.93 26.01 27.39
C ALA A 321 10.35 24.75 28.06
N ASP A 322 10.07 23.69 27.29
CA ASP A 322 9.46 22.44 27.75
C ASP A 322 10.56 21.40 28.03
N ASP A 323 10.71 20.98 29.29
CA ASP A 323 11.74 20.03 29.75
C ASP A 323 11.31 18.55 29.63
N ARG A 324 10.14 18.28 29.04
CA ARG A 324 9.62 16.91 28.85
C ARG A 324 10.40 16.10 27.81
N TYR A 325 11.00 16.78 26.82
CA TYR A 325 11.61 16.18 25.61
C TYR A 325 13.04 15.69 25.81
N PHE A 326 13.25 14.86 26.83
CA PHE A 326 14.58 14.35 27.16
C PHE A 326 14.77 12.90 26.67
N PHE A 327 15.56 12.73 25.61
CA PHE A 327 15.94 11.43 25.04
C PHE A 327 17.38 11.07 25.42
N GLY A 328 17.65 10.89 26.71
CA GLY A 328 19.00 10.61 27.22
C GLY A 328 19.61 9.30 26.68
N ASP A 329 20.92 9.35 26.37
CA ASP A 329 21.73 8.24 25.83
C ASP A 329 21.06 7.51 24.64
N PRO A 330 20.77 8.23 23.54
CA PRO A 330 20.04 7.68 22.41
C PRO A 330 20.78 6.49 21.78
N ALA A 331 22.12 6.53 21.71
CA ALA A 331 22.91 5.43 21.15
C ALA A 331 22.70 4.10 21.88
N GLU A 332 22.73 4.10 23.21
CA GLU A 332 22.49 2.90 24.01
C GLU A 332 21.01 2.46 23.92
N LYS A 333 20.06 3.41 23.96
CA LYS A 333 18.63 3.07 23.90
C LYS A 333 18.20 2.50 22.54
N ILE A 334 18.67 3.08 21.43
CA ILE A 334 18.42 2.58 20.08
C ILE A 334 18.99 1.16 19.94
N LYS A 335 20.18 0.91 20.48
CA LYS A 335 20.78 -0.43 20.51
C LYS A 335 19.93 -1.42 21.31
N GLN A 336 19.43 -1.04 22.48
CA GLN A 336 18.54 -1.90 23.27
C GLN A 336 17.26 -2.25 22.53
N PHE A 337 16.64 -1.28 21.85
CA PHE A 337 15.48 -1.56 21.00
C PHE A 337 15.84 -2.48 19.84
N ALA A 338 16.98 -2.27 19.19
CA ALA A 338 17.42 -3.13 18.11
C ALA A 338 17.68 -4.58 18.54
N GLU A 339 18.23 -4.79 19.74
CA GLU A 339 18.39 -6.09 20.40
C GLU A 339 17.05 -6.73 20.79
N ASP A 340 16.00 -5.92 21.01
CA ASP A 340 14.61 -6.38 21.16
C ASP A 340 13.83 -6.40 19.83
N ASP A 341 14.51 -6.39 18.69
CA ASP A 341 13.91 -6.40 17.34
C ASP A 341 12.94 -5.24 17.06
N ILE A 342 13.01 -4.17 17.85
CA ILE A 342 12.27 -2.92 17.64
C ILE A 342 13.14 -1.99 16.80
N ARG A 343 12.53 -1.39 15.78
CA ARG A 343 13.18 -0.39 14.93
C ARG A 343 12.56 0.98 15.15
N LEU A 344 13.30 2.00 14.76
CA LEU A 344 12.87 3.38 14.91
C LEU A 344 12.85 4.06 13.55
N ALA A 345 11.87 4.92 13.36
CA ALA A 345 11.84 5.94 12.34
C ALA A 345 11.99 7.29 13.04
N ALA A 346 12.67 8.24 12.39
CA ALA A 346 12.81 9.60 12.91
C ALA A 346 12.33 10.61 11.86
N ILE A 347 11.53 11.58 12.30
CA ILE A 347 11.15 12.73 11.48
C ILE A 347 12.37 13.58 11.15
N GLU A 348 12.41 14.06 9.92
CA GLU A 348 13.32 15.06 9.41
C GLU A 348 12.49 16.13 8.69
N GLU A 349 12.90 17.39 8.77
CA GLU A 349 12.32 18.51 8.04
C GLU A 349 13.38 19.29 7.27
N SER A 350 12.95 19.94 6.19
CA SER A 350 13.86 20.71 5.33
C SER A 350 14.12 22.15 5.77
N TYR A 351 13.63 22.54 6.96
CA TYR A 351 13.73 23.90 7.49
C TYR A 351 14.74 23.97 8.63
N LEU A 352 15.63 24.95 8.58
CA LEU A 352 16.62 25.19 9.63
C LEU A 352 16.22 26.43 10.43
N ALA A 353 15.71 26.24 11.65
CA ALA A 353 15.42 27.36 12.54
C ALA A 353 16.70 28.09 12.95
N ASN A 354 16.67 29.42 13.02
CA ASN A 354 17.85 30.25 13.30
C ASN A 354 18.47 30.04 14.70
N SER A 355 17.74 29.37 15.59
CA SER A 355 18.18 28.99 16.93
C SER A 355 19.04 27.73 16.98
N THR A 356 19.09 26.94 15.92
CA THR A 356 19.83 25.66 15.90
C THR A 356 21.31 25.87 15.56
N ASP A 357 22.15 24.94 16.03
CA ASP A 357 23.55 24.82 15.62
C ASP A 357 23.67 24.43 14.15
N THR A 358 22.79 23.56 13.64
CA THR A 358 22.73 23.19 12.21
C THR A 358 22.59 24.41 11.31
N TYR A 359 21.74 25.38 11.67
CA TYR A 359 21.63 26.65 10.96
C TYR A 359 22.95 27.45 10.95
N GLN A 360 23.70 27.42 12.04
CA GLN A 360 24.93 28.20 12.23
C GLN A 360 26.13 27.57 11.51
N GLU A 361 26.15 26.24 11.43
CA GLU A 361 27.23 25.46 10.85
C GLU A 361 27.06 25.22 9.35
N MET A 362 25.82 25.09 8.86
CA MET A 362 25.56 24.83 7.44
C MET A 362 25.99 26.04 6.59
N PRO A 363 26.85 25.84 5.57
CA PRO A 363 27.21 26.91 4.65
C PRO A 363 25.98 27.51 3.96
N GLU A 364 25.89 28.84 3.95
CA GLU A 364 24.69 29.55 3.48
C GLU A 364 24.34 29.26 2.01
N TYR A 365 25.36 28.94 1.19
CA TYR A 365 25.18 28.64 -0.23
C TYR A 365 24.48 27.28 -0.49
N LEU A 366 24.33 26.43 0.53
CA LEU A 366 23.60 25.16 0.45
C LEU A 366 22.10 25.31 0.78
N THR A 367 21.63 26.54 0.92
CA THR A 367 20.23 26.87 1.22
C THR A 367 19.64 27.72 0.11
N ALA A 368 18.31 27.72 -0.01
CA ALA A 368 17.63 28.56 -0.98
C ALA A 368 18.02 30.05 -0.79
N TYR A 369 18.22 30.79 -1.87
CA TYR A 369 18.77 32.16 -1.84
C TYR A 369 17.88 33.18 -2.55
N GLN A 370 18.13 34.46 -2.29
CA GLN A 370 17.30 35.56 -2.78
C GLN A 370 17.66 35.97 -4.21
N ARG A 371 16.65 36.42 -4.97
CA ARG A 371 16.88 37.09 -6.26
C ARG A 371 17.68 38.37 -6.08
N THR A 372 18.57 38.63 -7.05
CA THR A 372 19.28 39.90 -7.19
C THR A 372 18.81 40.57 -8.47
N ASN A 373 18.31 41.81 -8.40
CA ASN A 373 17.70 42.51 -9.54
C ASN A 373 16.59 41.72 -10.25
N ASN A 374 15.75 41.02 -9.47
CA ASN A 374 14.66 40.14 -9.94
C ASN A 374 15.09 38.91 -10.76
N VAL A 375 16.37 38.53 -10.73
CA VAL A 375 16.86 37.30 -11.37
C VAL A 375 17.54 36.40 -10.34
N CYS A 376 17.47 35.09 -10.56
CA CYS A 376 18.27 34.11 -9.83
C CYS A 376 19.72 34.16 -10.33
N ASP A 377 20.57 34.90 -9.62
CA ASP A 377 22.00 34.99 -9.91
C ASP A 377 22.75 33.95 -9.09
N PHE A 378 23.27 32.94 -9.79
CA PHE A 378 24.06 31.84 -9.21
C PHE A 378 25.22 32.33 -8.33
N ASN A 379 25.79 33.51 -8.62
CA ASN A 379 26.90 34.06 -7.83
C ASN A 379 26.45 34.67 -6.49
N GLN A 380 25.14 34.70 -6.20
CA GLN A 380 24.56 35.29 -5.00
C GLN A 380 23.99 34.23 -4.04
N GLN A 381 24.37 32.96 -4.19
CA GLN A 381 23.98 31.86 -3.28
C GLN A 381 24.29 32.14 -1.80
N SER A 382 25.27 33.00 -1.50
CA SER A 382 25.57 33.43 -0.12
C SER A 382 24.60 34.48 0.46
N ASN A 383 23.48 34.79 -0.22
CA ASN A 383 22.40 35.63 0.32
C ASN A 383 21.13 34.80 0.52
N PRO A 384 21.05 34.02 1.63
CA PRO A 384 20.01 33.03 1.83
C PRO A 384 18.63 33.68 2.02
N THR A 385 17.61 32.98 1.54
CA THR A 385 16.20 33.32 1.72
C THR A 385 15.78 33.00 3.14
N GLN A 386 15.12 33.97 3.78
CA GLN A 386 14.57 33.78 5.12
C GLN A 386 13.12 33.31 5.02
N ILE A 387 12.80 32.18 5.64
CA ILE A 387 11.44 31.68 5.80
C ILE A 387 10.88 32.18 7.13
N ASN A 388 9.65 32.67 7.11
CA ASN A 388 8.94 33.17 8.30
C ASN A 388 7.67 32.33 8.52
N ALA A 389 7.74 31.44 9.51
CA ALA A 389 6.66 30.55 9.95
C ALA A 389 6.40 30.77 11.46
N THR A 390 6.30 32.02 11.89
CA THR A 390 6.20 32.41 13.30
C THR A 390 4.92 31.94 14.01
N ASP A 391 3.91 31.50 13.27
CA ASP A 391 2.71 30.80 13.74
C ASP A 391 2.97 29.32 14.08
N PHE A 392 4.01 28.72 13.49
CA PHE A 392 4.34 27.30 13.63
C PHE A 392 5.72 27.10 14.27
N TRP A 393 6.80 27.08 13.48
CA TRP A 393 8.14 26.70 13.95
C TRP A 393 9.15 27.85 14.05
N GLY A 394 8.79 29.07 13.66
CA GLY A 394 9.63 30.27 13.85
C GLY A 394 10.25 30.83 12.57
N ILE A 395 11.49 31.29 12.66
CA ILE A 395 12.22 31.95 11.56
C ILE A 395 13.46 31.13 11.21
N GLY A 396 13.71 30.91 9.92
CA GLY A 396 14.82 30.07 9.48
C GLY A 396 15.16 30.18 7.99
N ARG A 397 15.82 29.15 7.49
CA ARG A 397 16.17 28.94 6.07
C ARG A 397 15.64 27.59 5.59
N MET A 398 15.57 27.41 4.29
CA MET A 398 15.17 26.14 3.67
C MET A 398 16.34 25.54 2.91
N ILE A 399 16.57 24.24 3.07
CA ILE A 399 17.66 23.51 2.42
C ILE A 399 17.41 23.46 0.90
N ASP A 400 18.48 23.60 0.12
CA ASP A 400 18.42 23.45 -1.34
C ASP A 400 18.76 22.02 -1.76
N TRP A 401 17.75 21.15 -1.88
CA TRP A 401 17.96 19.76 -2.32
C TRP A 401 18.32 19.63 -3.79
N SER A 402 18.23 20.69 -4.60
CA SER A 402 18.75 20.66 -5.97
C SER A 402 20.27 20.77 -6.04
N ASP A 403 20.93 21.15 -4.93
CA ASP A 403 22.38 21.03 -4.76
C ASP A 403 22.74 19.69 -4.09
N PRO A 404 23.38 18.74 -4.80
CA PRO A 404 23.86 17.50 -4.19
C PRO A 404 24.83 17.75 -3.03
N ALA A 405 25.54 18.88 -2.99
CA ALA A 405 26.42 19.23 -1.88
C ALA A 405 25.64 19.52 -0.59
N ALA A 406 24.40 20.03 -0.68
CA ALA A 406 23.53 20.22 0.48
C ALA A 406 23.11 18.87 1.06
N GLY A 407 22.66 17.96 0.19
CA GLY A 407 22.35 16.57 0.52
C GLY A 407 23.50 15.85 1.23
N ASN A 408 24.69 15.93 0.64
CA ASN A 408 25.90 15.32 1.19
C ASN A 408 26.29 15.93 2.55
N TRP A 409 26.17 17.26 2.70
CA TRP A 409 26.47 17.91 3.97
C TRP A 409 25.51 17.46 5.07
N VAL A 410 24.20 17.45 4.80
CA VAL A 410 23.19 16.97 5.77
C VAL A 410 23.45 15.52 6.13
N HIS A 411 23.76 14.67 5.14
CA HIS A 411 24.07 13.28 5.40
C HIS A 411 25.28 13.12 6.32
N GLN A 412 26.42 13.72 5.97
CA GLN A 412 27.68 13.52 6.69
C GLN A 412 27.70 14.18 8.06
N GLN A 413 27.12 15.38 8.21
CA GLN A 413 27.21 16.17 9.44
C GLN A 413 26.08 15.88 10.42
N ARG A 414 24.91 15.42 9.94
CA ARG A 414 23.71 15.26 10.77
C ARG A 414 23.12 13.85 10.68
N ARG A 415 22.62 13.44 9.51
CA ARG A 415 21.87 12.17 9.36
C ARG A 415 22.70 10.94 9.68
N PHE A 416 23.91 10.82 9.16
CA PHE A 416 24.78 9.67 9.42
C PHE A 416 25.14 9.58 10.91
N PRO A 417 25.81 10.56 11.54
CA PRO A 417 26.22 10.42 12.94
C PRO A 417 25.04 10.25 13.90
N ASN A 418 23.92 10.93 13.66
CA ASN A 418 22.82 11.02 14.62
C ASN A 418 21.70 10.01 14.36
N LEU A 419 21.56 9.46 13.15
CA LEU A 419 20.48 8.51 12.83
C LEU A 419 21.04 7.20 12.24
N ALA A 420 21.60 7.24 11.02
CA ALA A 420 21.95 6.04 10.28
C ALA A 420 23.06 5.22 10.97
N ASN A 421 24.08 5.88 11.51
CA ASN A 421 25.15 5.25 12.28
C ASN A 421 24.65 4.73 13.63
N LEU A 422 23.58 5.27 14.21
CA LEU A 422 22.96 4.71 15.41
C LEU A 422 22.09 3.48 15.10
N GLY A 423 21.74 3.26 13.82
CA GLY A 423 20.92 2.14 13.36
C GLY A 423 19.49 2.50 12.94
N ILE A 424 19.14 3.80 12.95
CA ILE A 424 17.87 4.30 12.44
C ILE A 424 17.96 4.41 10.92
N ASN A 425 17.24 3.52 10.23
CA ASN A 425 17.22 3.44 8.77
C ASN A 425 15.88 3.79 8.13
N VAL A 426 14.92 4.21 8.95
CA VAL A 426 13.63 4.71 8.47
C VAL A 426 13.61 6.23 8.65
N HIS A 427 13.54 6.96 7.54
CA HIS A 427 13.60 8.41 7.50
C HIS A 427 12.23 8.97 7.17
N TRP A 428 11.67 9.80 8.04
CA TRP A 428 10.36 10.41 7.80
C TRP A 428 10.53 11.85 7.32
N THR A 429 10.34 12.09 6.01
CA THR A 429 10.48 13.40 5.35
C THR A 429 9.15 14.16 5.35
N ASP A 430 8.94 14.98 6.37
CA ASP A 430 7.72 15.78 6.51
C ASP A 430 7.86 17.19 5.93
N LEU A 431 6.72 17.82 5.63
CA LEU A 431 6.60 19.19 5.11
C LEU A 431 7.27 19.42 3.73
N GLY A 432 7.47 18.35 2.97
CA GLY A 432 8.26 18.32 1.74
C GLY A 432 7.58 18.82 0.47
N GLU A 433 6.35 19.36 0.53
CA GLU A 433 5.67 19.88 -0.68
C GLU A 433 6.47 20.91 -1.47
N PRO A 434 7.20 21.89 -0.87
CA PRO A 434 7.32 22.28 0.55
C PRO A 434 6.14 23.09 1.12
N GLU A 435 5.82 22.93 2.40
CA GLU A 435 4.66 23.59 3.05
C GLU A 435 4.85 25.11 3.28
N ARG A 436 6.06 25.56 3.60
CA ARG A 436 6.41 26.97 3.79
C ARG A 436 7.57 27.33 2.89
N TYR A 437 7.40 28.37 2.06
CA TYR A 437 8.41 28.78 1.09
C TYR A 437 8.30 30.29 0.80
N ASP A 438 9.35 30.83 0.18
CA ASP A 438 9.29 32.13 -0.50
C ASP A 438 9.18 31.87 -2.01
N ALA A 439 8.11 32.37 -2.63
CA ALA A 439 7.85 32.19 -4.06
C ALA A 439 8.93 32.82 -4.96
N GLY A 440 9.70 33.78 -4.43
CA GLY A 440 10.83 34.42 -5.09
C GLY A 440 12.17 33.73 -4.83
N ALA A 441 12.22 32.65 -4.05
CA ALA A 441 13.45 31.92 -3.77
C ALA A 441 14.09 31.32 -5.04
N CYS A 442 15.40 31.20 -4.98
CA CYS A 442 16.25 30.59 -5.99
C CYS A 442 17.05 29.42 -5.42
N TYR A 443 17.51 28.53 -6.30
CA TYR A 443 18.14 27.26 -5.99
C TYR A 443 19.37 27.02 -6.91
N GLU A 444 20.05 25.88 -6.77
CA GLU A 444 21.11 25.39 -7.67
C GLU A 444 20.52 25.10 -9.06
N GLY A 445 19.37 24.44 -9.11
CA GLY A 445 18.63 24.17 -10.35
C GLY A 445 18.83 22.76 -10.91
N VAL A 446 17.96 22.37 -11.85
CA VAL A 446 17.89 20.97 -12.38
C VAL A 446 18.05 20.85 -13.89
N GLU A 447 17.88 21.94 -14.63
CA GLU A 447 17.92 21.97 -16.09
C GLU A 447 18.46 23.32 -16.59
N THR A 448 19.20 23.34 -17.70
CA THR A 448 19.46 24.57 -18.45
C THR A 448 18.71 24.54 -19.78
N THR A 449 17.83 25.52 -19.97
CA THR A 449 16.99 25.66 -21.18
C THR A 449 17.41 26.89 -22.01
N VAL A 450 16.69 27.13 -23.11
CA VAL A 450 16.85 28.37 -23.89
C VAL A 450 16.53 29.64 -23.10
N SER A 451 15.74 29.56 -22.03
CA SER A 451 15.47 30.70 -21.15
C SER A 451 16.50 30.84 -20.02
N GLY A 452 17.52 29.97 -19.97
CA GLY A 452 18.51 29.92 -18.90
C GLY A 452 18.34 28.72 -17.96
N LEU A 453 19.12 28.75 -16.88
CA LEU A 453 19.08 27.78 -15.79
C LEU A 453 17.71 27.82 -15.10
N LYS A 454 17.11 26.65 -14.89
CA LYS A 454 15.84 26.44 -14.18
C LYS A 454 16.13 26.26 -12.71
N ASN A 455 16.09 27.38 -11.99
CA ASN A 455 16.46 27.47 -10.58
C ASN A 455 15.57 28.40 -9.76
N GLU A 456 14.38 28.74 -10.25
CA GLU A 456 13.36 29.44 -9.48
C GLU A 456 12.56 28.43 -8.63
N HIS A 457 11.87 28.89 -7.58
CA HIS A 457 11.02 28.03 -6.76
C HIS A 457 10.02 27.19 -7.58
N SER A 458 9.42 27.76 -8.63
CA SER A 458 8.51 27.02 -9.52
C SER A 458 9.17 25.87 -10.27
N ASP A 459 10.47 25.93 -10.52
CA ASP A 459 11.22 24.88 -11.22
C ASP A 459 11.51 23.68 -10.30
N ILE A 460 11.58 23.92 -8.98
CA ILE A 460 11.98 22.93 -7.98
C ILE A 460 10.80 22.38 -7.18
N HIS A 461 9.73 23.15 -7.00
CA HIS A 461 8.64 22.87 -6.06
C HIS A 461 8.17 21.40 -6.07
N ASN A 462 7.76 20.86 -7.22
CA ASN A 462 7.26 19.48 -7.28
C ASN A 462 8.36 18.42 -7.18
N LEU A 463 9.62 18.77 -7.49
CA LEU A 463 10.78 17.89 -7.35
C LEU A 463 11.38 17.90 -5.94
N TYR A 464 10.99 18.84 -5.09
CA TYR A 464 11.69 19.14 -3.85
C TYR A 464 11.90 17.89 -2.98
N ASN A 465 10.82 17.15 -2.70
CA ASN A 465 10.91 15.92 -1.91
C ASN A 465 11.55 14.75 -2.67
N LEU A 466 11.43 14.70 -4.00
CA LEU A 466 12.12 13.68 -4.81
C LEU A 466 13.64 13.81 -4.65
N LEU A 467 14.16 15.03 -4.71
CA LEU A 467 15.59 15.34 -4.58
C LEU A 467 16.08 15.14 -3.14
N TRP A 468 15.23 15.39 -2.15
CA TRP A 468 15.52 15.08 -0.76
C TRP A 468 15.66 13.56 -0.54
N ASP A 469 14.69 12.78 -1.00
CA ASP A 469 14.72 11.31 -0.91
C ASP A 469 15.92 10.72 -1.68
N GLU A 470 16.26 11.30 -2.83
CA GLU A 470 17.49 10.98 -3.58
C GLU A 470 18.74 11.22 -2.74
N SER A 471 18.82 12.34 -2.01
CA SER A 471 19.97 12.64 -1.14
C SER A 471 20.14 11.63 0.00
N ILE A 472 19.03 11.09 0.53
CA ILE A 472 19.05 10.04 1.54
C ILE A 472 19.61 8.78 0.91
N TRP A 473 19.07 8.34 -0.23
CA TRP A 473 19.54 7.17 -0.96
C TRP A 473 21.05 7.25 -1.28
N GLN A 474 21.49 8.40 -1.80
CA GLN A 474 22.90 8.63 -2.15
C GLN A 474 23.81 8.51 -0.92
N GLY A 475 23.38 9.00 0.25
CA GLY A 475 24.12 8.83 1.49
C GLY A 475 24.34 7.35 1.86
N TYR A 476 23.31 6.50 1.75
CA TYR A 476 23.45 5.06 1.98
C TYR A 476 24.33 4.36 0.93
N LEU A 477 24.34 4.88 -0.31
CA LEU A 477 25.21 4.40 -1.37
C LEU A 477 26.68 4.78 -1.12
N ASP A 478 26.93 5.99 -0.62
CA ASP A 478 28.26 6.49 -0.28
C ASP A 478 28.85 5.75 0.93
N GLU A 479 28.02 5.45 1.92
CA GLU A 479 28.39 4.70 3.14
C GLU A 479 28.28 3.17 2.96
N GLN A 480 28.18 2.69 1.71
CA GLN A 480 28.21 1.26 1.46
C GLN A 480 29.50 0.63 2.01
N ASN A 481 29.37 -0.56 2.59
CA ASN A 481 30.43 -1.31 3.27
C ASN A 481 30.93 -0.68 4.57
N VAL A 482 30.27 0.36 5.09
CA VAL A 482 30.53 0.92 6.42
C VAL A 482 29.54 0.30 7.42
N PRO A 483 30.00 -0.36 8.50
CA PRO A 483 29.11 -0.84 9.55
C PRO A 483 28.65 0.31 10.44
N ASN A 484 27.36 0.34 10.79
CA ASN A 484 26.82 1.23 11.82
C ASN A 484 27.17 0.74 13.24
N ASN A 485 26.73 1.45 14.27
CA ASN A 485 26.96 1.12 15.68
C ASN A 485 26.30 -0.21 16.12
N LEU A 486 25.35 -0.74 15.35
CA LEU A 486 24.76 -2.07 15.56
C LEU A 486 25.58 -3.18 14.89
N GLY A 487 26.63 -2.83 14.14
CA GLY A 487 27.45 -3.76 13.37
C GLY A 487 26.80 -4.22 12.06
N ILE A 488 25.73 -3.55 11.62
CA ILE A 488 25.03 -3.86 10.37
C ILE A 488 25.69 -3.07 9.24
N THR A 489 26.02 -3.75 8.15
CA THR A 489 26.57 -3.16 6.94
C THR A 489 25.53 -3.20 5.83
N ASN A 490 25.44 -2.13 5.03
CA ASN A 490 24.50 -1.99 3.92
C ASN A 490 23.02 -2.19 4.33
N GLN A 491 22.63 -1.58 5.44
CA GLN A 491 21.23 -1.54 5.84
C GLN A 491 20.42 -0.82 4.76
N ARG A 492 19.28 -1.37 4.36
CA ARG A 492 18.43 -0.74 3.35
C ARG A 492 17.63 0.42 3.96
N PRO A 493 17.66 1.63 3.38
CA PRO A 493 16.81 2.73 3.85
C PRO A 493 15.34 2.46 3.48
N PHE A 494 14.44 3.04 4.27
CA PHE A 494 13.01 3.13 3.95
C PHE A 494 12.55 4.55 4.29
N LEU A 495 11.79 5.17 3.39
CA LEU A 495 11.43 6.58 3.54
C LEU A 495 9.93 6.69 3.73
N LEU A 496 9.51 7.50 4.69
CA LEU A 496 8.12 7.91 4.85
C LEU A 496 8.04 9.35 4.36
N SER A 497 7.44 9.60 3.20
CA SER A 497 7.51 10.90 2.53
C SER A 497 6.10 11.50 2.34
N ARG A 498 5.89 12.80 2.65
CA ARG A 498 4.52 13.39 2.57
C ARG A 498 4.09 13.76 1.16
N SER A 499 5.07 14.03 0.31
CA SER A 499 4.86 14.49 -1.07
C SER A 499 5.96 13.94 -1.98
N GLY A 500 5.86 14.21 -3.28
CA GLY A 500 6.86 13.76 -4.25
C GLY A 500 6.49 14.03 -5.69
N ALA A 501 7.24 13.40 -6.59
CA ALA A 501 6.99 13.40 -8.03
C ALA A 501 7.09 11.98 -8.59
N ALA A 502 6.82 11.80 -9.89
CA ALA A 502 7.04 10.52 -10.55
C ALA A 502 8.47 10.02 -10.31
N GLY A 503 8.59 8.75 -9.94
CA GLY A 503 9.87 8.09 -9.70
C GLY A 503 10.37 8.13 -8.26
N ILE A 504 9.70 8.83 -7.33
CA ILE A 504 10.10 8.87 -5.91
C ILE A 504 10.18 7.49 -5.25
N GLN A 505 9.33 6.57 -5.69
CA GLN A 505 9.31 5.19 -5.18
C GLN A 505 10.65 4.47 -5.34
N ARG A 506 11.47 4.84 -6.33
CA ARG A 506 12.76 4.17 -6.62
C ARG A 506 13.78 4.33 -5.49
N TYR A 507 13.56 5.29 -4.59
CA TYR A 507 14.40 5.51 -3.42
C TYR A 507 13.89 4.76 -2.17
N GLY A 508 12.76 4.03 -2.27
CA GLY A 508 12.17 3.31 -1.13
C GLY A 508 11.13 4.13 -0.36
N ALA A 509 10.53 5.13 -1.01
CA ALA A 509 9.52 6.00 -0.41
C ALA A 509 8.16 5.30 -0.31
N ALA A 510 7.59 5.34 0.89
CA ALA A 510 6.17 5.15 1.15
C ALA A 510 5.53 6.51 1.41
N LEU A 511 4.40 6.78 0.75
CA LEU A 511 3.68 8.04 0.91
C LEU A 511 2.49 7.88 1.87
N TRP A 512 2.07 8.95 2.52
CA TRP A 512 0.84 8.93 3.32
C TRP A 512 -0.03 10.17 3.07
N SER A 513 -1.32 10.04 3.38
CA SER A 513 -2.34 11.07 3.14
C SER A 513 -2.29 12.31 4.06
N ALA A 514 -1.14 12.59 4.69
CA ALA A 514 -0.91 13.72 5.60
C ALA A 514 -1.87 13.75 6.81
N ASP A 515 -2.06 14.93 7.40
CA ASP A 515 -2.88 15.26 8.59
C ASP A 515 -4.40 15.04 8.41
N ILE A 516 -4.78 13.87 7.93
CA ILE A 516 -6.14 13.51 7.55
C ILE A 516 -7.11 13.64 8.73
N GLY A 517 -8.32 14.15 8.47
CA GLY A 517 -9.37 14.27 9.49
C GLY A 517 -9.80 12.91 10.02
N ALA A 518 -9.96 12.76 11.33
CA ALA A 518 -10.44 11.55 12.00
C ALA A 518 -11.94 11.30 11.74
N ARG A 519 -12.26 10.90 10.51
CA ARG A 519 -13.60 10.63 10.02
C ARG A 519 -13.61 9.44 9.09
N LEU A 520 -14.65 8.63 9.20
CA LEU A 520 -14.87 7.52 8.27
C LEU A 520 -15.08 8.02 6.82
N SER A 521 -15.60 9.23 6.64
CA SER A 521 -15.67 9.87 5.32
C SER A 521 -14.31 10.21 4.72
N SER A 522 -13.32 10.57 5.54
CA SER A 522 -11.93 10.73 5.12
C SER A 522 -11.31 9.39 4.73
N LEU A 523 -11.53 8.34 5.53
CA LEU A 523 -11.06 6.97 5.23
C LEU A 523 -11.63 6.43 3.90
N ALA A 524 -12.91 6.66 3.63
CA ALA A 524 -13.51 6.32 2.34
C ALA A 524 -12.78 7.05 1.19
N THR A 525 -12.56 8.35 1.32
CA THR A 525 -11.87 9.14 0.29
C THR A 525 -10.40 8.73 0.12
N HIS A 526 -9.72 8.39 1.21
CA HIS A 526 -8.36 7.83 1.18
C HIS A 526 -8.30 6.56 0.34
N SER A 527 -9.35 5.74 0.40
CA SER A 527 -9.42 4.53 -0.39
C SER A 527 -9.45 4.80 -1.90
N ASN A 528 -10.18 5.85 -2.31
CA ASN A 528 -10.16 6.34 -3.69
C ASN A 528 -8.79 6.90 -4.08
N ALA A 529 -8.16 7.70 -3.23
CA ALA A 529 -6.82 8.25 -3.48
C ALA A 529 -5.77 7.14 -3.65
N GLN A 530 -5.80 6.08 -2.83
CA GLN A 530 -4.88 4.95 -2.93
C GLN A 530 -4.96 4.25 -4.29
N MET A 531 -6.15 4.18 -4.91
CA MET A 531 -6.30 3.66 -6.27
C MET A 531 -5.45 4.46 -7.27
N HIS A 532 -5.54 5.79 -7.21
CA HIS A 532 -4.80 6.69 -8.09
C HIS A 532 -3.29 6.66 -7.80
N MET A 533 -2.91 6.56 -6.54
CA MET A 533 -1.51 6.44 -6.12
C MET A 533 -0.85 5.14 -6.60
N SER A 534 -1.57 4.01 -6.55
CA SER A 534 -1.09 2.72 -7.07
C SER A 534 -0.79 2.76 -8.57
N PHE A 535 -1.68 3.38 -9.37
CA PHE A 535 -1.43 3.62 -10.80
C PHE A 535 -0.29 4.62 -11.03
N SER A 536 -0.10 5.59 -10.14
CA SER A 536 1.02 6.54 -10.19
C SER A 536 2.39 5.94 -9.83
N GLY A 537 2.46 4.64 -9.52
CA GLY A 537 3.70 3.94 -9.19
C GLY A 537 4.04 3.89 -7.70
N ILE A 538 3.11 4.29 -6.84
CA ILE A 538 3.31 4.31 -5.39
C ILE A 538 2.73 3.04 -4.78
N ASP A 539 3.57 2.04 -4.62
CA ASP A 539 3.20 0.71 -4.10
C ASP A 539 3.05 0.67 -2.58
N TYR A 540 3.70 1.60 -1.88
CA TYR A 540 3.61 1.76 -0.43
C TYR A 540 2.90 3.09 -0.15
N TYR A 541 1.61 3.00 0.16
CA TYR A 541 0.78 4.15 0.49
C TYR A 541 -0.09 3.85 1.70
N GLY A 542 -0.29 4.82 2.58
CA GLY A 542 -1.17 4.64 3.74
C GLY A 542 -1.75 5.93 4.29
N ALA A 543 -2.41 5.84 5.43
CA ALA A 543 -2.92 6.98 6.18
C ALA A 543 -2.39 6.99 7.61
N ASP A 544 -2.59 8.11 8.30
CA ASP A 544 -2.56 8.11 9.76
C ASP A 544 -3.74 7.27 10.25
N ILE A 545 -3.49 6.03 10.64
CA ILE A 545 -4.56 5.10 11.04
C ILE A 545 -5.27 5.63 12.29
N GLY A 546 -6.58 5.81 12.19
CA GLY A 546 -7.41 6.47 13.20
C GLY A 546 -7.58 7.98 13.01
N GLY A 547 -6.91 8.56 12.02
CA GLY A 547 -6.94 9.97 11.65
C GLY A 547 -6.09 10.87 12.54
N PHE A 548 -5.44 11.84 11.91
CA PHE A 548 -4.53 12.77 12.58
C PHE A 548 -5.28 13.80 13.41
N ARG A 549 -6.24 14.51 12.79
CA ARG A 549 -7.01 15.60 13.44
C ARG A 549 -8.21 15.04 14.20
N LYS A 550 -7.99 14.49 15.38
CA LYS A 550 -9.03 13.86 16.23
C LYS A 550 -10.10 14.82 16.75
N GLU A 551 -9.79 16.10 16.87
CA GLU A 551 -10.75 17.16 17.15
C GLU A 551 -11.86 17.29 16.09
N SER A 552 -11.60 16.80 14.87
CA SER A 552 -12.57 16.81 13.77
C SER A 552 -13.62 15.70 13.84
N MET A 553 -13.46 14.73 14.76
CA MET A 553 -14.40 13.62 14.92
C MET A 553 -15.84 14.15 15.11
N PRO A 554 -16.82 13.65 14.33
CA PRO A 554 -18.20 14.14 14.39
C PRO A 554 -18.87 13.85 15.73
N TYR A 555 -18.48 12.76 16.41
CA TYR A 555 -19.00 12.33 17.71
C TYR A 555 -17.83 11.99 18.64
N ASN A 556 -17.68 12.73 19.74
CA ASN A 556 -16.74 12.40 20.81
C ASN A 556 -17.22 12.99 22.16
N ASP A 557 -16.60 12.55 23.26
CA ASP A 557 -16.89 13.01 24.63
C ASP A 557 -16.81 14.54 24.79
N ARG A 558 -16.17 15.25 23.86
CA ARG A 558 -15.94 16.71 23.87
C ARG A 558 -16.96 17.50 23.04
N ASN A 559 -17.57 16.87 22.04
CA ASN A 559 -18.71 17.36 21.26
C ASN A 559 -20.06 16.94 21.87
N GLY A 560 -20.03 16.30 23.05
CA GLY A 560 -21.21 15.88 23.81
C GLY A 560 -21.85 14.57 23.33
N ALA A 561 -21.13 13.73 22.59
CA ALA A 561 -21.67 12.53 21.95
C ALA A 561 -20.75 11.30 22.06
N TYR A 562 -21.32 10.20 22.57
CA TYR A 562 -20.93 8.79 22.41
C TYR A 562 -19.44 8.42 22.35
N ARG A 563 -18.92 7.88 23.47
CA ARG A 563 -17.63 7.17 23.57
C ARG A 563 -17.45 6.01 22.58
N GLY A 564 -18.55 5.47 22.03
CA GLY A 564 -18.52 4.32 21.12
C GLY A 564 -18.02 4.63 19.71
N TYR A 565 -18.15 5.87 19.22
CA TYR A 565 -17.78 6.21 17.84
C TYR A 565 -16.26 6.22 17.62
N GLU A 566 -15.48 6.76 18.56
CA GLU A 566 -14.01 6.78 18.44
C GLU A 566 -13.46 5.35 18.36
N ASP A 567 -13.94 4.44 19.21
CA ASP A 567 -13.54 3.04 19.17
C ASP A 567 -13.90 2.36 17.83
N GLU A 568 -15.06 2.70 17.27
CA GLU A 568 -15.52 2.20 15.97
C GLU A 568 -14.64 2.66 14.83
N MET A 569 -14.49 3.98 14.74
CA MET A 569 -13.73 4.59 13.68
C MET A 569 -12.29 4.09 13.75
N TYR A 570 -11.72 3.97 14.95
CA TYR A 570 -10.36 3.46 15.10
C TYR A 570 -10.27 1.99 14.66
N THR A 571 -11.17 1.11 15.11
CA THR A 571 -11.12 -0.31 14.73
C THR A 571 -11.39 -0.54 13.24
N GLN A 572 -12.32 0.20 12.63
CA GLN A 572 -12.55 0.15 11.18
C GLN A 572 -11.29 0.60 10.43
N TRP A 573 -10.72 1.74 10.80
CA TRP A 573 -9.52 2.27 10.15
C TRP A 573 -8.32 1.34 10.35
N PHE A 574 -8.12 0.80 11.54
CA PHE A 574 -7.04 -0.12 11.85
C PHE A 574 -7.15 -1.42 11.05
N ALA A 575 -8.35 -1.96 10.87
CA ALA A 575 -8.55 -3.12 10.00
C ALA A 575 -8.26 -2.78 8.53
N ASN A 576 -8.68 -1.62 8.02
CA ASN A 576 -8.33 -1.17 6.67
C ASN A 576 -6.81 -1.03 6.52
N GLY A 577 -6.13 -0.34 7.42
CA GLY A 577 -4.69 -0.17 7.36
C GLY A 577 -3.92 -1.50 7.50
N ALA A 578 -4.40 -2.45 8.30
CA ALA A 578 -3.80 -3.78 8.40
C ALA A 578 -3.84 -4.57 7.07
N TRP A 579 -4.79 -4.29 6.19
CA TRP A 579 -4.85 -4.87 4.85
C TRP A 579 -4.12 -4.03 3.80
N PHE A 580 -4.24 -2.70 3.85
CA PHE A 580 -3.91 -1.85 2.70
C PHE A 580 -2.76 -0.87 2.91
N ASP A 581 -2.26 -0.71 4.13
CA ASP A 581 -1.25 0.31 4.41
C ASP A 581 0.14 -0.32 4.58
N VAL A 582 1.16 0.41 4.12
CA VAL A 582 2.58 0.08 4.34
C VAL A 582 3.30 1.35 4.75
N PRO A 583 3.79 1.48 6.00
CA PRO A 583 3.57 0.57 7.12
C PRO A 583 2.15 0.63 7.71
N VAL A 584 1.79 -0.34 8.57
CA VAL A 584 0.59 -0.23 9.40
C VAL A 584 0.88 0.75 10.53
N ARG A 585 0.51 2.03 10.34
CA ARG A 585 0.96 3.14 11.19
C ARG A 585 -0.19 3.96 11.78
N PRO A 586 -0.66 3.65 13.00
CA PRO A 586 -1.49 4.58 13.76
C PRO A 586 -0.70 5.83 14.16
N HIS A 587 -1.29 7.00 13.97
CA HIS A 587 -0.67 8.30 14.24
C HIS A 587 -1.73 9.37 14.49
N THR A 588 -1.45 10.32 15.38
CA THR A 588 -2.38 11.41 15.73
C THR A 588 -1.67 12.59 16.39
N ASP A 589 -2.26 13.78 16.27
CA ASP A 589 -1.83 14.98 16.99
C ASP A 589 -2.21 14.89 18.48
N LYS A 590 -1.19 14.74 19.33
CA LYS A 590 -1.25 14.85 20.79
C LYS A 590 -0.67 16.16 21.30
N GLU A 591 0.32 16.72 20.61
CA GLU A 591 1.15 17.83 21.07
C GLU A 591 0.40 19.16 20.99
N PHE A 592 -0.23 19.45 19.85
CA PHE A 592 -0.87 20.75 19.64
C PHE A 592 -2.35 20.77 20.01
N VAL A 593 -2.86 19.66 20.53
CA VAL A 593 -4.24 19.55 21.01
C VAL A 593 -4.30 19.55 22.53
N ASN A 594 -5.05 20.50 23.10
CA ASN A 594 -5.32 20.54 24.54
C ASN A 594 -6.38 19.49 24.93
N ALA A 595 -5.93 18.24 25.02
CA ALA A 595 -6.72 17.05 25.30
C ALA A 595 -6.48 16.52 26.72
N ASN A 596 -7.53 16.32 27.52
CA ASN A 596 -7.43 15.64 28.82
C ASN A 596 -8.50 14.52 28.97
N PRO A 597 -8.11 13.22 29.06
CA PRO A 597 -6.75 12.74 28.83
C PRO A 597 -6.28 13.00 27.38
N PRO A 598 -4.97 12.96 27.09
CA PRO A 598 -4.46 12.98 25.72
C PRO A 598 -5.11 11.90 24.86
N TYR A 599 -5.20 12.13 23.55
CA TYR A 599 -5.66 11.09 22.63
C TYR A 599 -4.77 9.86 22.70
N GLN A 600 -5.22 8.70 22.26
CA GLN A 600 -4.40 7.49 22.20
C GLN A 600 -4.26 7.04 20.74
N THR A 601 -3.12 6.44 20.37
CA THR A 601 -2.91 5.83 19.04
C THR A 601 -2.62 4.35 19.12
N SER A 602 -2.07 3.84 20.22
CA SER A 602 -1.68 2.44 20.35
C SER A 602 -2.92 1.51 20.33
N PRO A 603 -2.95 0.46 19.48
CA PRO A 603 -4.16 -0.35 19.25
C PRO A 603 -4.62 -1.21 20.44
N ASP A 604 -3.82 -1.35 21.50
CA ASP A 604 -4.19 -1.93 22.79
C ASP A 604 -4.96 -0.94 23.68
N LEU A 605 -4.77 0.37 23.49
CA LEU A 605 -5.34 1.43 24.35
C LEU A 605 -6.61 2.06 23.77
N ILE A 606 -6.87 1.93 22.47
CA ILE A 606 -8.03 2.53 21.77
C ILE A 606 -8.66 1.55 20.78
N GLY A 607 -9.97 1.68 20.56
CA GLY A 607 -10.71 0.75 19.73
C GLY A 607 -11.04 -0.55 20.46
N LYS A 608 -11.34 -1.58 19.69
CA LYS A 608 -11.65 -2.92 20.20
C LYS A 608 -10.41 -3.79 20.15
N LEU A 609 -9.79 -3.93 21.32
CA LEU A 609 -8.56 -4.70 21.54
C LEU A 609 -8.58 -6.04 20.79
N ASP A 610 -9.59 -6.88 21.01
CA ASP A 610 -9.65 -8.21 20.37
C ASP A 610 -9.70 -8.11 18.84
N SER A 611 -10.45 -7.16 18.29
CA SER A 611 -10.53 -6.94 16.83
C SER A 611 -9.24 -6.37 16.26
N ASN A 612 -8.64 -5.38 16.94
CA ASN A 612 -7.36 -4.81 16.53
C ASN A 612 -6.26 -5.88 16.56
N LEU A 613 -6.18 -6.66 17.64
CA LEU A 613 -5.24 -7.77 17.81
C LEU A 613 -5.40 -8.82 16.71
N ALA A 614 -6.65 -9.17 16.41
CA ALA A 614 -6.94 -10.16 15.39
C ALA A 614 -6.54 -9.67 13.99
N ASN A 615 -6.82 -8.41 13.64
CA ASN A 615 -6.44 -7.81 12.35
C ASN A 615 -4.93 -7.67 12.20
N ILE A 616 -4.22 -7.24 13.24
CA ILE A 616 -2.76 -7.18 13.15
C ILE A 616 -2.14 -8.56 13.04
N ARG A 617 -2.62 -9.57 13.77
CA ARG A 617 -2.11 -10.95 13.63
C ARG A 617 -2.29 -11.51 12.22
N GLN A 618 -3.43 -11.19 11.57
CA GLN A 618 -3.65 -11.56 10.17
C GLN A 618 -2.63 -10.89 9.24
N ARG A 619 -2.30 -9.61 9.45
CA ARG A 619 -1.25 -8.94 8.69
C ARG A 619 0.10 -9.65 8.85
N TYR A 620 0.45 -10.04 10.08
CA TYR A 620 1.70 -10.76 10.35
C TYR A 620 1.71 -12.14 9.69
N GLU A 621 0.59 -12.89 9.77
CA GLU A 621 0.43 -14.19 9.09
C GLU A 621 0.70 -14.05 7.59
N LEU A 622 0.18 -12.99 6.95
CA LEU A 622 0.33 -12.72 5.52
C LEU A 622 1.68 -12.10 5.13
N THR A 623 2.61 -11.85 6.07
CA THR A 623 3.87 -11.18 5.74
C THR A 623 4.66 -11.86 4.62
N PRO A 624 4.81 -13.20 4.57
CA PRO A 624 5.49 -13.86 3.44
C PRO A 624 4.84 -13.58 2.08
N TYR A 625 3.50 -13.43 2.04
CA TYR A 625 2.78 -13.05 0.82
C TYR A 625 3.08 -11.60 0.42
N TYR A 626 2.89 -10.63 1.32
CA TYR A 626 3.21 -9.22 1.04
C TYR A 626 4.67 -9.01 0.66
N TYR A 627 5.59 -9.73 1.32
CA TYR A 627 7.02 -9.65 1.06
C TYR A 627 7.38 -10.17 -0.34
N SER A 628 6.76 -11.28 -0.77
CA SER A 628 6.87 -11.76 -2.16
C SER A 628 6.27 -10.77 -3.17
N LEU A 629 5.14 -10.14 -2.85
CA LEU A 629 4.54 -9.13 -3.74
C LEU A 629 5.44 -7.89 -3.86
N ALA A 630 6.11 -7.47 -2.78
CA ALA A 630 7.10 -6.40 -2.84
C ALA A 630 8.28 -6.75 -3.77
N TYR A 631 8.69 -8.01 -3.83
CA TYR A 631 9.63 -8.49 -4.85
C TYR A 631 9.07 -8.41 -6.27
N GLY A 632 7.79 -8.72 -6.49
CA GLY A 632 7.12 -8.50 -7.78
C GLY A 632 7.11 -7.02 -8.20
N ALA A 633 6.87 -6.11 -7.24
CA ALA A 633 6.94 -4.67 -7.49
C ALA A 633 8.35 -4.23 -7.90
N TYR A 634 9.37 -4.73 -7.20
CA TYR A 634 10.77 -4.46 -7.48
C TYR A 634 11.27 -5.04 -8.81
N LEU A 635 10.91 -6.28 -9.12
CA LEU A 635 11.42 -7.01 -10.28
C LEU A 635 10.65 -6.76 -11.56
N ASP A 636 9.33 -6.54 -11.48
CA ASP A 636 8.43 -6.53 -12.63
C ASP A 636 7.56 -5.28 -12.71
N GLY A 637 7.52 -4.45 -11.65
CA GLY A 637 6.62 -3.31 -11.58
C GLY A 637 5.16 -3.71 -11.40
N GLU A 638 4.90 -4.90 -10.84
CA GLU A 638 3.55 -5.36 -10.48
C GLU A 638 3.16 -4.82 -9.09
N PRO A 639 2.00 -4.16 -8.92
CA PRO A 639 1.67 -3.49 -7.68
C PRO A 639 1.31 -4.47 -6.54
N VAL A 640 1.59 -4.05 -5.30
CA VAL A 640 1.26 -4.86 -4.11
C VAL A 640 -0.23 -4.80 -3.79
N ILE A 641 -0.82 -3.60 -3.82
CA ILE A 641 -2.24 -3.34 -3.59
C ILE A 641 -2.77 -2.54 -4.76
N VAL A 642 -3.90 -2.97 -5.31
CA VAL A 642 -4.39 -2.44 -6.57
C VAL A 642 -5.92 -2.52 -6.64
N PRO A 643 -6.62 -1.58 -7.32
CA PRO A 643 -8.04 -1.74 -7.59
C PRO A 643 -8.31 -2.95 -8.51
N PRO A 644 -9.52 -3.55 -8.47
CA PRO A 644 -9.85 -4.71 -9.30
C PRO A 644 -9.73 -4.44 -10.80
N VAL A 645 -9.92 -3.19 -11.25
CA VAL A 645 -9.75 -2.80 -12.67
C VAL A 645 -8.39 -3.18 -13.25
N PHE A 646 -7.33 -3.27 -12.45
CA PHE A 646 -5.99 -3.60 -12.95
C PHE A 646 -5.92 -5.00 -13.59
N TYR A 647 -6.56 -6.00 -12.99
CA TYR A 647 -6.65 -7.36 -13.55
C TYR A 647 -7.95 -7.62 -14.31
N TYR A 648 -9.01 -6.85 -14.04
CA TYR A 648 -10.35 -7.04 -14.59
C TYR A 648 -10.82 -5.85 -15.46
N GLN A 649 -9.92 -5.19 -16.19
CA GLN A 649 -10.20 -3.94 -16.94
C GLN A 649 -11.36 -3.99 -17.95
N ASN A 650 -11.73 -5.16 -18.44
CA ASN A 650 -12.85 -5.33 -19.37
C ASN A 650 -14.21 -5.49 -18.66
N ASP A 651 -14.20 -5.63 -17.34
CA ASP A 651 -15.40 -5.60 -16.52
C ASP A 651 -15.72 -4.13 -16.19
N PRO A 652 -16.79 -3.55 -16.74
CA PRO A 652 -17.11 -2.14 -16.51
C PRO A 652 -17.51 -1.84 -15.07
N GLU A 653 -18.01 -2.82 -14.31
CA GLU A 653 -18.48 -2.61 -12.94
C GLU A 653 -17.31 -2.25 -12.01
N VAL A 654 -16.13 -2.84 -12.23
CA VAL A 654 -14.96 -2.59 -11.38
C VAL A 654 -14.22 -1.29 -11.69
N ARG A 655 -14.53 -0.62 -12.81
CA ARG A 655 -13.74 0.53 -13.27
C ARG A 655 -13.85 1.74 -12.35
N GLN A 656 -14.88 1.83 -11.52
CA GLN A 656 -14.99 2.93 -10.55
C GLN A 656 -14.77 2.47 -9.11
N MET A 657 -14.55 1.18 -8.86
CA MET A 657 -14.46 0.63 -7.51
C MET A 657 -13.11 0.96 -6.87
N GLY A 658 -13.13 1.91 -5.95
CA GLY A 658 -12.03 2.12 -4.99
C GLY A 658 -12.37 1.61 -3.60
N ASN A 659 -13.61 1.16 -3.40
CA ASN A 659 -14.14 0.58 -2.18
C ASN A 659 -13.87 -0.94 -2.00
N GLU A 660 -13.26 -1.58 -3.00
CA GLU A 660 -12.78 -2.95 -3.00
C GLU A 660 -11.40 -2.98 -3.64
N LYS A 661 -10.50 -3.82 -3.12
CA LYS A 661 -9.10 -3.86 -3.56
C LYS A 661 -8.60 -5.29 -3.63
N LEU A 662 -7.63 -5.50 -4.52
CA LEU A 662 -6.86 -6.72 -4.58
C LEU A 662 -5.50 -6.52 -3.89
N ILE A 663 -5.08 -7.52 -3.12
CA ILE A 663 -3.71 -7.68 -2.65
C ILE A 663 -3.07 -8.74 -3.56
N GLY A 664 -2.09 -8.31 -4.34
CA GLY A 664 -1.68 -9.04 -5.54
C GLY A 664 -2.89 -9.34 -6.43
N LYS A 665 -2.93 -10.53 -7.01
CA LYS A 665 -4.06 -11.01 -7.84
C LYS A 665 -5.00 -12.00 -7.13
N ASP A 666 -4.72 -12.34 -5.87
CA ASP A 666 -5.31 -13.53 -5.24
C ASP A 666 -6.26 -13.25 -4.08
N LEU A 667 -6.18 -12.08 -3.44
CA LEU A 667 -7.05 -11.70 -2.32
C LEU A 667 -7.84 -10.42 -2.64
N LEU A 668 -9.15 -10.52 -2.72
CA LEU A 668 -10.08 -9.38 -2.85
C LEU A 668 -10.63 -9.01 -1.48
N VAL A 669 -10.54 -7.75 -1.08
CA VAL A 669 -10.94 -7.27 0.24
C VAL A 669 -11.79 -6.00 0.12
N GLY A 670 -12.90 -5.96 0.85
CA GLY A 670 -13.81 -4.83 0.88
C GLY A 670 -13.48 -3.83 1.98
N ILE A 671 -13.52 -2.54 1.66
CA ILE A 671 -13.33 -1.44 2.60
C ILE A 671 -14.61 -1.20 3.40
N VAL A 672 -14.47 -1.03 4.71
CA VAL A 672 -15.57 -0.66 5.61
C VAL A 672 -15.22 0.70 6.20
N ALA A 673 -16.05 1.70 5.90
CA ALA A 673 -15.79 3.10 6.21
C ALA A 673 -17.09 3.89 6.42
N GLN A 674 -18.10 3.25 7.01
CA GLN A 674 -19.35 3.91 7.39
C GLN A 674 -19.70 3.61 8.85
N HIS A 675 -20.27 4.63 9.50
CA HIS A 675 -20.71 4.48 10.89
C HIS A 675 -21.88 3.50 10.95
N GLY A 676 -21.78 2.49 11.82
CA GLY A 676 -22.78 1.45 11.98
C GLY A 676 -22.81 0.45 10.82
N GLU A 677 -21.71 0.30 10.07
CA GLU A 677 -21.60 -0.72 9.02
C GLU A 677 -21.29 -2.09 9.64
N TYR A 678 -22.20 -3.06 9.43
CA TYR A 678 -22.09 -4.42 10.00
C TYR A 678 -22.14 -5.53 8.96
N GLN A 679 -22.55 -5.16 7.76
CA GLN A 679 -22.54 -6.00 6.58
C GLN A 679 -22.30 -5.10 5.38
N ARG A 680 -21.71 -5.67 4.33
CA ARG A 680 -21.37 -4.96 3.13
C ARG A 680 -21.71 -5.81 1.90
N ASN A 681 -22.18 -5.15 0.86
CA ASN A 681 -22.32 -5.75 -0.46
C ASN A 681 -20.97 -5.72 -1.16
N LEU A 682 -20.55 -6.85 -1.73
CA LEU A 682 -19.28 -6.94 -2.45
C LEU A 682 -19.46 -7.48 -3.86
N TYR A 683 -18.83 -6.84 -4.83
CA TYR A 683 -18.82 -7.30 -6.20
C TYR A 683 -17.68 -8.30 -6.43
N LEU A 684 -18.02 -9.52 -6.82
CA LEU A 684 -17.01 -10.51 -7.20
C LEU A 684 -16.91 -10.53 -8.72
N PRO A 685 -15.75 -10.21 -9.32
CA PRO A 685 -15.54 -10.39 -10.76
C PRO A 685 -15.78 -11.84 -11.19
N ALA A 686 -16.04 -12.05 -12.49
CA ALA A 686 -16.26 -13.38 -13.03
C ALA A 686 -15.10 -14.34 -12.68
N GLY A 687 -15.44 -15.49 -12.09
CA GLY A 687 -14.48 -16.45 -11.58
C GLY A 687 -15.00 -17.20 -10.36
N ARG A 688 -14.19 -18.12 -9.84
CA ARG A 688 -14.49 -18.82 -8.58
C ARG A 688 -13.76 -18.15 -7.44
N TRP A 689 -14.47 -17.88 -6.37
CA TRP A 689 -13.98 -17.19 -5.18
C TRP A 689 -14.27 -18.01 -3.94
N VAL A 690 -13.47 -17.80 -2.90
CA VAL A 690 -13.61 -18.48 -1.62
C VAL A 690 -13.61 -17.45 -0.51
N ASP A 691 -14.66 -17.38 0.31
CA ASP A 691 -14.66 -16.49 1.48
C ASP A 691 -13.47 -16.87 2.39
N TYR A 692 -12.62 -15.87 2.67
CA TYR A 692 -11.32 -16.10 3.31
C TYR A 692 -11.45 -16.66 4.73
N TYR A 693 -12.59 -16.48 5.39
CA TYR A 693 -12.80 -16.89 6.78
C TYR A 693 -13.55 -18.22 6.85
N SER A 694 -14.70 -18.30 6.19
CA SER A 694 -15.60 -19.47 6.22
C SER A 694 -15.20 -20.60 5.26
N ASN A 695 -14.31 -20.35 4.29
CA ASN A 695 -13.92 -21.32 3.25
C ASN A 695 -15.07 -21.76 2.34
N GLU A 696 -16.11 -20.93 2.25
CA GLU A 696 -17.23 -21.15 1.36
C GLU A 696 -16.87 -20.77 -0.08
N TRP A 697 -17.30 -21.58 -1.05
CA TRP A 697 -17.00 -21.40 -2.47
C TRP A 697 -18.16 -20.71 -3.19
N ILE A 698 -17.82 -19.72 -4.03
CA ILE A 698 -18.76 -18.90 -4.78
C ILE A 698 -18.33 -18.89 -6.25
N ASP A 699 -19.21 -19.35 -7.13
CA ASP A 699 -19.05 -19.24 -8.58
C ASP A 699 -19.69 -17.92 -9.04
N SER A 700 -18.87 -16.88 -9.23
CA SER A 700 -19.35 -15.58 -9.68
C SER A 700 -19.34 -15.47 -11.19
N THR A 701 -20.42 -14.93 -11.75
CA THR A 701 -20.50 -14.52 -13.16
C THR A 701 -20.17 -13.03 -13.38
N GLY A 702 -19.68 -12.34 -12.35
CA GLY A 702 -19.60 -10.87 -12.30
C GLY A 702 -20.83 -10.33 -11.57
N GLU A 703 -20.94 -10.61 -10.27
CA GLU A 703 -22.14 -10.32 -9.48
C GLU A 703 -21.84 -9.88 -8.05
N THR A 704 -22.82 -9.21 -7.45
CA THR A 704 -22.75 -8.74 -6.06
C THR A 704 -23.21 -9.81 -5.09
N VAL A 705 -22.36 -10.13 -4.11
CA VAL A 705 -22.72 -10.88 -2.92
C VAL A 705 -23.28 -9.90 -1.89
N ASP A 706 -24.58 -10.01 -1.61
CA ASP A 706 -25.26 -9.13 -0.68
C ASP A 706 -24.97 -9.48 0.78
N ASN A 707 -24.89 -8.44 1.62
CA ASN A 707 -24.90 -8.55 3.08
C ASN A 707 -23.79 -9.45 3.68
N VAL A 708 -22.56 -9.35 3.16
CA VAL A 708 -21.39 -10.04 3.71
C VAL A 708 -21.08 -9.45 5.10
N PRO A 709 -21.05 -10.26 6.18
CA PRO A 709 -20.86 -9.74 7.53
C PRO A 709 -19.43 -9.24 7.77
N VAL A 710 -19.31 -8.16 8.53
CA VAL A 710 -18.02 -7.57 8.95
C VAL A 710 -17.67 -7.88 10.41
N TYR A 711 -18.58 -8.53 11.14
CA TYR A 711 -18.30 -9.15 12.43
C TYR A 711 -18.39 -10.66 12.30
N ARG A 712 -17.34 -11.37 12.72
CA ARG A 712 -17.26 -12.83 12.74
C ARG A 712 -16.64 -13.24 14.07
N ASP A 713 -17.31 -14.11 14.82
CA ASP A 713 -16.89 -14.57 16.16
C ASP A 713 -16.60 -13.42 17.14
N GLY A 714 -17.43 -12.38 17.13
CA GLY A 714 -17.27 -11.18 17.95
C GLY A 714 -16.14 -10.24 17.50
N LEU A 715 -15.44 -10.55 16.41
CA LEU A 715 -14.31 -9.77 15.89
C LEU A 715 -14.73 -8.97 14.66
N PHE A 716 -14.44 -7.67 14.65
CA PHE A 716 -14.54 -6.86 13.44
C PHE A 716 -13.43 -7.26 12.46
N ARG A 717 -13.82 -7.67 11.24
CA ARG A 717 -12.95 -8.12 10.16
C ARG A 717 -13.46 -7.58 8.84
N LEU A 718 -12.57 -7.03 8.02
CA LEU A 718 -12.95 -6.69 6.65
C LEU A 718 -13.37 -7.95 5.90
N PRO A 719 -14.42 -7.87 5.07
CA PRO A 719 -14.82 -8.99 4.24
C PRO A 719 -13.74 -9.24 3.17
N ALA A 720 -13.35 -10.50 3.00
CA ALA A 720 -12.23 -10.90 2.14
C ALA A 720 -12.52 -12.22 1.42
N PHE A 721 -12.08 -12.32 0.18
CA PHE A 721 -12.24 -13.47 -0.70
C PHE A 721 -10.91 -13.84 -1.35
N ALA A 722 -10.59 -15.12 -1.39
CA ALA A 722 -9.47 -15.65 -2.15
C ALA A 722 -9.94 -16.18 -3.51
N ARG A 723 -9.17 -15.92 -4.56
CA ARG A 723 -9.42 -16.48 -5.89
C ARG A 723 -9.16 -17.99 -5.89
N ALA A 724 -9.98 -18.79 -6.58
CA ALA A 724 -9.65 -20.20 -6.79
C ALA A 724 -8.31 -20.34 -7.54
N GLY A 725 -7.50 -21.31 -7.11
CA GLY A 725 -6.13 -21.50 -7.56
C GLY A 725 -5.12 -20.59 -6.86
N ALA A 726 -5.54 -19.74 -5.92
CA ALA A 726 -4.61 -18.95 -5.12
C ALA A 726 -3.73 -19.84 -4.24
N ILE A 727 -2.47 -19.42 -4.10
CA ILE A 727 -1.48 -20.02 -3.20
C ILE A 727 -0.92 -18.89 -2.35
N ILE A 728 -1.30 -18.86 -1.07
CA ILE A 728 -0.95 -17.80 -0.13
C ILE A 728 0.06 -18.36 0.87
N PRO A 729 1.38 -18.07 0.72
CA PRO A 729 2.35 -18.37 1.75
C PRO A 729 2.12 -17.48 2.98
N SER A 730 2.23 -18.08 4.15
CA SER A 730 2.06 -17.43 5.43
C SER A 730 3.07 -17.94 6.47
N MET A 731 3.22 -17.15 7.54
CA MET A 731 3.96 -17.55 8.73
C MET A 731 3.00 -17.92 9.87
N TYR A 732 3.48 -18.72 10.81
CA TYR A 732 2.72 -19.06 12.00
C TYR A 732 2.64 -17.85 12.97
N VAL A 733 1.45 -17.58 13.50
CA VAL A 733 1.19 -16.47 14.43
C VAL A 733 0.37 -16.93 15.62
N ASP A 734 0.82 -16.60 16.83
CA ASP A 734 0.10 -16.82 18.08
C ASP A 734 0.35 -15.68 19.08
N GLU A 735 0.01 -15.85 20.36
CA GLU A 735 0.21 -14.84 21.40
C GLU A 735 1.66 -14.52 21.75
N ASN A 736 2.61 -15.38 21.37
CA ASN A 736 4.03 -15.20 21.62
C ASN A 736 4.78 -14.61 20.43
N THR A 737 4.13 -14.43 19.27
CA THR A 737 4.74 -13.77 18.10
C THR A 737 5.17 -12.36 18.46
N LYS A 738 6.44 -12.05 18.17
CA LYS A 738 7.09 -10.80 18.56
C LYS A 738 7.11 -9.76 17.44
N ASP A 739 7.43 -10.19 16.22
CA ASP A 739 7.67 -9.36 15.03
C ASP A 739 7.37 -10.13 13.73
N VAL A 740 7.58 -9.50 12.57
CA VAL A 740 7.39 -10.11 11.23
C VAL A 740 8.43 -11.16 10.85
N PHE A 741 9.49 -11.34 11.64
CA PHE A 741 10.49 -12.37 11.42
C PHE A 741 10.12 -13.70 12.07
N GLY A 742 9.02 -13.72 12.85
CA GLY A 742 8.59 -14.91 13.59
C GLY A 742 9.36 -15.11 14.90
N ASN A 743 10.08 -14.07 15.36
CA ASN A 743 10.73 -14.11 16.68
C ASN A 743 9.67 -14.22 17.79
N ARG A 744 10.12 -14.56 19.00
CA ARG A 744 9.23 -14.95 20.11
C ARG A 744 9.49 -14.12 21.36
N LYS A 745 8.44 -13.59 21.97
CA LYS A 745 8.54 -12.75 23.19
C LYS A 745 9.09 -13.50 24.41
N ASN A 746 8.84 -14.80 24.48
CA ASN A 746 9.25 -15.65 25.59
C ASN A 746 10.66 -16.26 25.43
N GLY A 747 11.39 -15.91 24.36
CA GLY A 747 12.71 -16.44 24.04
C GLY A 747 12.72 -17.89 23.55
N SER A 748 11.55 -18.49 23.26
CA SER A 748 11.50 -19.80 22.60
C SER A 748 12.09 -19.71 21.18
N ALA A 749 12.45 -20.86 20.61
CA ALA A 749 12.80 -20.91 19.20
C ALA A 749 11.65 -20.33 18.35
N GLY A 750 12.00 -19.56 17.32
CA GLY A 750 11.03 -19.05 16.35
C GLY A 750 10.32 -20.18 15.62
N HIS A 751 9.13 -19.86 15.11
CA HIS A 751 8.40 -20.74 14.20
C HIS A 751 8.93 -20.49 12.79
N ASP A 752 9.70 -21.44 12.27
CA ASP A 752 10.36 -21.35 10.96
C ASP A 752 9.59 -22.10 9.86
N GLU A 753 8.43 -22.69 10.19
CA GLU A 753 7.59 -23.38 9.24
C GLU A 753 7.11 -22.45 8.11
N LEU A 754 7.11 -23.00 6.89
CA LEU A 754 6.36 -22.40 5.79
C LEU A 754 4.93 -22.94 5.83
N VAL A 755 3.97 -22.06 6.11
CA VAL A 755 2.55 -22.35 5.93
C VAL A 755 2.16 -21.94 4.51
N VAL A 756 1.42 -22.79 3.81
CA VAL A 756 0.91 -22.52 2.46
C VAL A 756 -0.57 -22.80 2.43
N ARG A 757 -1.38 -21.75 2.33
CA ARG A 757 -2.82 -21.87 2.12
C ARG A 757 -3.10 -21.98 0.63
N VAL A 758 -3.72 -23.07 0.21
CA VAL A 758 -3.99 -23.37 -1.21
C VAL A 758 -5.48 -23.53 -1.42
N TYR A 759 -6.03 -22.78 -2.37
CA TYR A 759 -7.43 -22.92 -2.81
C TYR A 759 -7.44 -23.73 -4.10
N ALA A 760 -7.82 -25.01 -4.03
CA ALA A 760 -7.66 -25.93 -5.16
C ALA A 760 -8.48 -25.51 -6.40
N ASP A 761 -7.88 -25.57 -7.59
CA ASP A 761 -8.58 -25.31 -8.85
C ASP A 761 -8.19 -26.35 -9.92
N PRO A 762 -9.11 -26.71 -10.84
CA PRO A 762 -8.78 -27.54 -11.99
C PRO A 762 -7.61 -27.00 -12.83
N THR A 763 -7.48 -25.67 -12.91
CA THR A 763 -6.40 -24.98 -13.60
C THR A 763 -5.19 -24.95 -12.70
N ALA A 764 -4.06 -25.50 -13.15
CA ALA A 764 -2.81 -25.41 -12.41
C ALA A 764 -2.36 -23.96 -12.24
N SER A 765 -1.79 -23.64 -11.09
CA SER A 765 -1.27 -22.31 -10.77
C SER A 765 0.01 -22.41 -9.94
N ASN A 766 0.75 -21.30 -9.89
CA ASN A 766 1.95 -21.16 -9.11
C ASN A 766 2.01 -19.80 -8.38
N PHE A 767 2.88 -19.74 -7.39
CA PHE A 767 3.29 -18.55 -6.69
C PHE A 767 4.77 -18.66 -6.32
N THR A 768 5.55 -17.62 -6.57
CA THR A 768 6.97 -17.57 -6.21
C THR A 768 7.13 -16.98 -4.81
N LEU A 769 7.56 -17.81 -3.85
CA LEU A 769 7.97 -17.32 -2.54
C LEU A 769 9.38 -16.71 -2.64
N TYR A 770 9.54 -15.47 -2.17
CA TYR A 770 10.83 -14.78 -2.07
C TYR A 770 11.25 -14.65 -0.62
N GLU A 771 12.51 -14.97 -0.33
CA GLU A 771 13.10 -14.88 1.00
C GLU A 771 14.52 -14.30 0.92
N ASP A 772 14.84 -13.39 1.84
CA ASP A 772 16.17 -12.84 2.08
C ASP A 772 16.35 -12.60 3.59
N ASP A 773 17.39 -11.86 3.99
CA ASP A 773 17.64 -11.50 5.39
C ASP A 773 16.66 -10.45 5.95
N GLY A 774 15.82 -9.85 5.11
CA GLY A 774 14.85 -8.84 5.47
C GLY A 774 15.43 -7.48 5.90
N GLN A 775 16.74 -7.23 5.75
CA GLN A 775 17.41 -6.09 6.39
C GLN A 775 18.47 -5.40 5.53
N THR A 776 19.16 -6.11 4.63
CA THR A 776 20.30 -5.56 3.91
C THR A 776 20.10 -5.59 2.39
N LEU A 777 20.92 -4.80 1.69
CA LEU A 777 21.07 -4.85 0.25
C LEU A 777 22.54 -4.65 -0.12
N SER A 778 22.84 -4.74 -1.41
CA SER A 778 24.07 -4.23 -1.99
C SER A 778 23.72 -3.35 -3.19
N TYR A 779 24.72 -2.77 -3.85
CA TYR A 779 24.48 -1.92 -5.02
C TYR A 779 25.27 -2.42 -6.23
N ASP A 780 24.68 -2.31 -7.43
CA ASP A 780 25.39 -2.55 -8.68
C ASP A 780 26.28 -1.35 -9.09
N ALA A 781 26.94 -1.45 -10.24
CA ALA A 781 27.83 -0.39 -10.74
C ALA A 781 27.10 0.93 -11.07
N ASN A 782 25.76 0.90 -11.18
CA ASN A 782 24.91 2.06 -11.43
C ASN A 782 24.17 2.51 -10.16
N GLY A 783 24.54 2.01 -8.98
CA GLY A 783 23.90 2.36 -7.71
C GLY A 783 22.52 1.75 -7.50
N ARG A 784 22.14 0.72 -8.27
CA ARG A 784 20.83 0.04 -8.13
C ARG A 784 20.89 -1.03 -7.04
N PRO A 785 19.81 -1.23 -6.26
CA PRO A 785 19.83 -2.23 -5.20
C PRO A 785 19.99 -3.64 -5.76
N VAL A 786 20.72 -4.49 -5.05
CA VAL A 786 20.93 -5.89 -5.37
C VAL A 786 20.75 -6.69 -4.10
N TYR A 787 19.76 -7.58 -4.11
CA TYR A 787 19.48 -8.48 -3.01
C TYR A 787 20.10 -9.85 -3.28
N GLN A 788 20.64 -10.47 -2.24
CA GLN A 788 20.90 -11.91 -2.21
C GLN A 788 19.65 -12.57 -1.63
N TYR A 789 18.91 -13.28 -2.47
CA TYR A 789 17.62 -13.85 -2.08
C TYR A 789 17.48 -15.28 -2.60
N ARG A 790 16.47 -15.95 -2.07
CA ARG A 790 16.06 -17.31 -2.43
C ARG A 790 14.64 -17.28 -2.96
N THR A 791 14.41 -18.04 -4.01
CA THR A 791 13.07 -18.29 -4.55
C THR A 791 12.63 -19.72 -4.25
N THR A 792 11.35 -19.91 -3.97
CA THR A 792 10.73 -21.23 -3.88
C THR A 792 9.42 -21.21 -4.64
N GLU A 793 9.34 -21.98 -5.72
CA GLU A 793 8.10 -22.13 -6.49
C GLU A 793 7.08 -22.98 -5.72
N LEU A 794 5.92 -22.41 -5.43
CA LEU A 794 4.79 -23.09 -4.82
C LEU A 794 3.76 -23.37 -5.92
N LYS A 795 3.31 -24.61 -6.06
CA LYS A 795 2.41 -25.03 -7.14
C LYS A 795 1.22 -25.81 -6.61
N GLN A 796 0.07 -25.61 -7.23
CA GLN A 796 -1.07 -26.50 -7.06
C GLN A 796 -1.49 -27.06 -8.42
N GLN A 797 -1.93 -28.31 -8.41
CA GLN A 797 -2.43 -28.99 -9.59
C GLN A 797 -3.49 -30.01 -9.20
N GLN A 798 -4.70 -29.85 -9.73
CA GLN A 798 -5.67 -30.93 -9.73
C GLN A 798 -5.29 -31.97 -10.81
N VAL A 799 -5.00 -33.20 -10.39
CA VAL A 799 -4.62 -34.29 -11.32
C VAL A 799 -5.87 -34.92 -11.93
N ASP A 800 -6.91 -35.08 -11.12
CA ASP A 800 -8.23 -35.54 -11.51
C ASP A 800 -9.28 -35.05 -10.49
N ALA A 801 -10.55 -35.44 -10.68
CA ALA A 801 -11.64 -35.01 -9.81
C ALA A 801 -11.42 -35.28 -8.31
N ASN A 802 -10.60 -36.27 -7.95
CA ASN A 802 -10.39 -36.73 -6.58
C ASN A 802 -8.94 -36.62 -6.13
N THR A 803 -8.05 -35.98 -6.88
CA THR A 803 -6.63 -35.88 -6.51
C THR A 803 -6.10 -34.48 -6.75
N VAL A 804 -5.60 -33.86 -5.68
CA VAL A 804 -4.90 -32.57 -5.74
C VAL A 804 -3.46 -32.75 -5.30
N LYS A 805 -2.53 -32.13 -6.03
CA LYS A 805 -1.12 -32.04 -5.67
C LYS A 805 -0.78 -30.61 -5.30
N VAL A 806 -0.06 -30.47 -4.19
CA VAL A 806 0.60 -29.22 -3.80
C VAL A 806 2.09 -29.49 -3.74
N THR A 807 2.86 -28.76 -4.53
CA THR A 807 4.31 -28.90 -4.61
C THR A 807 4.98 -27.64 -4.09
N ILE A 808 5.83 -27.81 -3.09
CA ILE A 808 6.82 -26.82 -2.66
C ILE A 808 8.12 -27.27 -3.32
N GLU A 809 8.57 -26.56 -4.37
CA GLU A 809 9.76 -26.94 -5.11
C GLU A 809 11.04 -26.79 -4.28
N ALA A 810 12.15 -27.33 -4.78
CA ALA A 810 13.46 -27.03 -4.22
C ALA A 810 13.76 -25.54 -4.36
N ALA A 811 14.29 -24.94 -3.29
CA ALA A 811 14.60 -23.53 -3.28
C ALA A 811 15.84 -23.23 -4.14
N ALA A 812 15.85 -22.07 -4.80
CA ALA A 812 16.94 -21.61 -5.66
C ALA A 812 17.52 -20.29 -5.15
N ASN A 813 18.82 -20.26 -4.90
CA ASN A 813 19.53 -19.02 -4.54
C ASN A 813 19.76 -18.17 -5.80
N VAL A 814 19.53 -16.88 -5.70
CA VAL A 814 19.71 -15.89 -6.76
C VAL A 814 20.77 -14.87 -6.32
N ASN A 815 21.56 -14.37 -7.28
CA ASN A 815 22.66 -13.43 -7.05
C ASN A 815 23.72 -13.92 -6.04
N GLY A 816 23.93 -15.23 -5.95
CA GLY A 816 24.97 -15.84 -5.12
C GLY A 816 25.06 -17.36 -5.30
N ASN A 817 26.24 -17.93 -5.06
CA ASN A 817 26.44 -19.39 -5.06
C ASN A 817 26.09 -20.04 -3.70
N SER A 818 25.89 -19.23 -2.66
CA SER A 818 25.50 -19.64 -1.31
C SER A 818 24.23 -18.91 -0.89
N SER A 819 23.53 -19.42 0.13
CA SER A 819 22.36 -18.76 0.70
C SER A 819 22.70 -17.43 1.38
N PHE A 820 21.71 -16.56 1.56
CA PHE A 820 21.85 -15.32 2.33
C PHE A 820 22.09 -15.60 3.83
N PRO A 821 22.68 -14.65 4.59
CA PRO A 821 22.92 -14.82 6.03
C PRO A 821 21.63 -15.13 6.81
N GLY A 822 21.68 -16.11 7.70
CA GLY A 822 20.51 -16.52 8.50
C GLY A 822 19.47 -17.36 7.75
N ALA A 823 19.69 -17.69 6.49
CA ALA A 823 18.76 -18.52 5.73
C ALA A 823 18.58 -19.92 6.33
N ILE A 824 17.32 -20.30 6.53
CA ILE A 824 16.93 -21.63 7.02
C ILE A 824 17.29 -22.70 5.99
N THR A 825 17.95 -23.79 6.42
CA THR A 825 18.36 -24.91 5.53
C THR A 825 17.39 -26.08 5.55
N SER A 826 16.56 -26.19 6.58
CA SER A 826 15.49 -27.17 6.72
C SER A 826 14.37 -26.61 7.58
N ARG A 827 13.12 -26.88 7.22
CA ARG A 827 11.96 -26.37 7.96
C ARG A 827 10.77 -27.32 7.87
N HIS A 828 9.83 -27.18 8.80
CA HIS A 828 8.52 -27.78 8.64
C HIS A 828 7.75 -27.09 7.51
N ASN A 829 6.92 -27.84 6.78
CA ASN A 829 6.02 -27.27 5.79
C ASN A 829 4.60 -27.71 6.13
N VAL A 830 3.69 -26.76 6.17
CA VAL A 830 2.27 -26.99 6.45
C VAL A 830 1.47 -26.56 5.23
N VAL A 831 0.75 -27.49 4.62
CA VAL A 831 -0.21 -27.18 3.57
C VAL A 831 -1.60 -27.14 4.19
N ARG A 832 -2.27 -25.98 4.06
CA ARG A 832 -3.69 -25.79 4.36
C ARG A 832 -4.45 -25.79 3.04
N LEU A 833 -4.97 -26.94 2.66
CA LEU A 833 -5.70 -27.13 1.40
C LEU A 833 -7.19 -26.87 1.61
N ALA A 834 -7.73 -25.86 0.93
CA ALA A 834 -9.16 -25.62 0.81
C ALA A 834 -9.73 -26.34 -0.43
N VAL A 835 -10.77 -27.15 -0.22
CA VAL A 835 -11.46 -27.92 -1.27
C VAL A 835 -12.96 -27.95 -1.02
N GLU A 836 -13.75 -27.64 -2.04
CA GLU A 836 -15.21 -27.60 -1.94
C GLU A 836 -15.83 -29.00 -1.73
N ASN A 837 -16.60 -29.18 -0.65
CA ASN A 837 -17.42 -30.37 -0.36
C ASN A 837 -16.62 -31.69 -0.45
N LYS A 838 -15.36 -31.66 -0.04
CA LYS A 838 -14.45 -32.79 -0.10
C LYS A 838 -13.62 -32.90 1.17
N GLN A 839 -13.24 -34.13 1.48
CA GLN A 839 -12.32 -34.45 2.56
C GLN A 839 -11.24 -35.40 2.05
N ALA A 840 -10.07 -35.40 2.70
CA ALA A 840 -9.03 -36.37 2.38
C ALA A 840 -9.41 -37.76 2.92
N THR A 841 -9.17 -38.77 2.08
CA THR A 841 -9.15 -40.20 2.45
C THR A 841 -7.73 -40.72 2.62
N GLY A 842 -6.74 -39.94 2.19
CA GLY A 842 -5.33 -40.21 2.43
C GLY A 842 -4.45 -39.11 1.84
N VAL A 843 -3.39 -38.74 2.57
CA VAL A 843 -2.38 -37.78 2.12
C VAL A 843 -1.03 -38.46 2.09
N SER A 844 -0.24 -38.20 1.04
CA SER A 844 1.14 -38.68 0.94
C SER A 844 2.11 -37.54 0.65
N LEU A 845 3.30 -37.58 1.23
CA LEU A 845 4.42 -36.71 0.92
C LEU A 845 5.43 -37.47 0.05
N ASN A 846 5.72 -36.97 -1.15
CA ASN A 846 6.65 -37.59 -2.10
C ASN A 846 6.36 -39.09 -2.35
N GLY A 847 5.08 -39.46 -2.35
CA GLY A 847 4.60 -40.83 -2.53
C GLY A 847 4.57 -41.70 -1.28
N VAL A 848 5.02 -41.20 -0.12
CA VAL A 848 4.96 -41.88 1.18
C VAL A 848 3.73 -41.42 1.95
N SER A 849 2.88 -42.35 2.40
CA SER A 849 1.67 -42.03 3.16
C SER A 849 2.00 -41.34 4.48
N LEU A 850 1.29 -40.25 4.78
CA LEU A 850 1.33 -39.58 6.08
C LEU A 850 0.27 -40.17 7.03
N PRO A 851 0.53 -40.20 8.36
CA PRO A 851 -0.46 -40.62 9.34
C PRO A 851 -1.61 -39.61 9.41
N GLN A 852 -2.85 -40.11 9.52
CA GLN A 852 -4.01 -39.29 9.83
C GLN A 852 -4.06 -39.02 11.34
N LEU A 853 -4.30 -37.77 11.71
CA LEU A 853 -4.44 -37.29 13.08
C LEU A 853 -5.92 -36.95 13.34
N ASN A 854 -6.33 -36.94 14.61
CA ASN A 854 -7.75 -36.90 14.99
C ASN A 854 -8.20 -35.56 15.57
N SER A 855 -7.26 -34.66 15.90
CA SER A 855 -7.55 -33.33 16.43
C SER A 855 -6.48 -32.33 16.04
N LEU A 856 -6.80 -31.04 16.14
CA LEU A 856 -5.84 -29.96 15.92
C LEU A 856 -4.68 -30.03 16.92
N GLU A 857 -4.96 -30.31 18.19
CA GLU A 857 -3.94 -30.52 19.23
C GLU A 857 -2.95 -31.64 18.85
N GLU A 858 -3.47 -32.77 18.33
CA GLU A 858 -2.62 -33.86 17.86
C GLU A 858 -1.79 -33.43 16.63
N PHE A 859 -2.36 -32.62 15.74
CA PHE A 859 -1.67 -32.08 14.56
C PHE A 859 -0.55 -31.10 14.90
N GLU A 860 -0.79 -30.18 15.82
CA GLU A 860 0.20 -29.20 16.27
C GLU A 860 1.38 -29.88 16.98
N GLY A 861 1.10 -30.86 17.85
CA GLY A 861 2.12 -31.62 18.57
C GLY A 861 2.87 -32.66 17.72
N ALA A 862 2.34 -33.04 16.55
CA ALA A 862 2.98 -34.01 15.66
C ALA A 862 4.10 -33.38 14.81
N SER A 863 5.12 -34.18 14.52
CA SER A 863 6.18 -33.79 13.58
C SER A 863 5.69 -33.78 12.14
N GLN A 864 4.90 -34.79 11.76
CA GLN A 864 4.30 -34.97 10.43
C GLN A 864 2.93 -35.65 10.57
N GLY A 865 2.06 -35.44 9.58
CA GLY A 865 0.72 -36.02 9.57
C GLY A 865 -0.27 -35.15 8.79
N TRP A 866 -1.52 -35.57 8.76
CA TRP A 866 -2.60 -34.80 8.14
C TRP A 866 -3.91 -34.90 8.92
N LEU A 867 -4.76 -33.90 8.78
CA LEU A 867 -6.04 -33.76 9.49
C LEU A 867 -7.10 -33.21 8.54
N ASN A 868 -8.28 -33.84 8.48
CA ASN A 868 -9.47 -33.16 7.97
C ASN A 868 -9.97 -32.24 9.08
N LEU A 869 -9.79 -30.94 8.92
CA LEU A 869 -10.11 -29.97 9.98
C LEU A 869 -11.62 -29.74 10.12
N GLY A 870 -12.36 -29.91 9.03
CA GLY A 870 -13.73 -29.40 8.87
C GLY A 870 -13.74 -28.17 7.96
N ASP A 871 -14.92 -27.61 7.68
CA ASP A 871 -15.09 -26.37 6.91
C ASP A 871 -14.30 -26.34 5.59
N ASN A 872 -14.35 -27.43 4.81
CA ASN A 872 -13.62 -27.55 3.54
C ASN A 872 -12.06 -27.47 3.65
N ILE A 873 -11.48 -27.60 4.84
CA ILE A 873 -10.03 -27.53 5.07
C ILE A 873 -9.41 -28.89 5.39
N ILE A 874 -8.28 -29.17 4.73
CA ILE A 874 -7.40 -30.29 5.02
C ILE A 874 -6.01 -29.74 5.36
N LEU A 875 -5.47 -30.13 6.50
CA LEU A 875 -4.10 -29.81 6.93
C LEU A 875 -3.16 -30.97 6.64
N ALA A 876 -1.94 -30.69 6.18
CA ALA A 876 -0.86 -31.67 6.06
C ALA A 876 0.49 -31.07 6.43
N LYS A 877 1.34 -31.82 7.14
CA LYS A 877 2.64 -31.39 7.66
C LYS A 877 3.75 -32.35 7.25
N SER A 878 4.87 -31.82 6.75
CA SER A 878 5.98 -32.65 6.23
C SER A 878 6.98 -33.18 7.26
N GLY A 879 6.99 -32.66 8.49
CA GLY A 879 8.23 -32.70 9.29
C GLY A 879 9.27 -31.70 8.77
N SER A 880 10.36 -31.55 9.52
CA SER A 880 11.47 -30.70 9.08
C SER A 880 12.21 -31.37 7.93
N GLU A 881 12.15 -30.74 6.76
CA GLU A 881 12.73 -31.22 5.51
C GLU A 881 13.66 -30.16 4.94
N SER A 882 14.69 -30.58 4.19
CA SER A 882 15.61 -29.64 3.54
C SER A 882 14.85 -28.69 2.60
N VAL A 883 15.29 -27.43 2.53
CA VAL A 883 14.77 -26.46 1.55
C VAL A 883 15.20 -26.80 0.12
N ASP A 884 16.29 -27.56 -0.05
CA ASP A 884 16.87 -27.94 -1.35
C ASP A 884 16.18 -29.17 -1.97
N THR A 885 15.19 -29.74 -1.29
CA THR A 885 14.39 -30.84 -1.80
C THR A 885 12.98 -30.37 -2.09
N ALA A 886 12.39 -30.89 -3.17
CA ALA A 886 10.98 -30.66 -3.48
C ALA A 886 10.09 -31.52 -2.56
N LYS A 887 9.00 -30.94 -2.09
CA LYS A 887 7.99 -31.57 -1.23
C LYS A 887 6.67 -31.56 -1.99
N THR A 888 6.24 -32.72 -2.48
CA THR A 888 4.94 -32.88 -3.15
C THR A 888 3.96 -33.58 -2.21
N PHE A 889 3.00 -32.83 -1.69
CA PHE A 889 1.83 -33.38 -1.02
C PHE A 889 0.80 -33.81 -2.06
N THR A 890 0.33 -35.05 -1.97
CA THR A 890 -0.76 -35.57 -2.80
C THR A 890 -1.94 -35.90 -1.89
N PHE A 891 -3.06 -35.23 -2.11
CA PHE A 891 -4.30 -35.39 -1.36
C PHE A 891 -5.26 -36.22 -2.20
N ASN A 892 -5.61 -37.41 -1.71
CA ASN A 892 -6.67 -38.23 -2.28
C ASN A 892 -7.98 -37.86 -1.59
N LEU A 893 -8.95 -37.41 -2.37
CA LEU A 893 -10.18 -36.79 -1.90
C LEU A 893 -11.37 -37.70 -2.16
N ALA A 894 -12.38 -37.59 -1.30
CA ALA A 894 -13.71 -38.12 -1.54
C ALA A 894 -14.74 -37.03 -1.26
N ALA A 895 -15.92 -37.18 -1.86
CA ALA A 895 -17.05 -36.30 -1.54
C ALA A 895 -17.30 -36.34 -0.02
N ALA A 896 -17.39 -35.16 0.57
CA ALA A 896 -17.98 -34.96 1.89
C ALA A 896 -19.47 -34.62 1.71
N ALA A 897 -20.26 -34.78 2.77
CA ALA A 897 -21.59 -34.18 2.77
C ALA A 897 -21.41 -32.68 2.52
N PRO A 898 -22.19 -32.05 1.62
CA PRO A 898 -22.11 -30.61 1.51
C PRO A 898 -22.50 -30.03 2.86
N GLU A 899 -21.67 -29.15 3.41
CA GLU A 899 -22.03 -28.39 4.59
C GLU A 899 -22.63 -27.08 4.11
N THR A 900 -23.66 -26.63 4.81
CA THR A 900 -24.26 -25.33 4.58
C THR A 900 -24.08 -24.45 5.81
N SER A 901 -24.03 -23.15 5.59
CA SER A 901 -24.06 -22.18 6.67
C SER A 901 -25.23 -21.22 6.47
N VAL A 902 -25.67 -20.56 7.53
CA VAL A 902 -26.70 -19.52 7.46
C VAL A 902 -26.33 -18.44 8.47
N ASN A 903 -26.48 -17.17 8.08
CA ASN A 903 -26.36 -16.09 9.05
C ASN A 903 -27.75 -15.86 9.67
N LEU A 904 -27.84 -16.08 10.97
CA LEU A 904 -29.05 -15.82 11.74
C LEU A 904 -29.03 -14.38 12.21
N VAL A 905 -30.09 -13.65 11.90
CA VAL A 905 -30.21 -12.21 12.14
C VAL A 905 -31.37 -11.95 13.10
N CYS A 906 -31.07 -11.36 14.25
CA CYS A 906 -32.04 -10.96 15.27
C CYS A 906 -32.10 -9.44 15.36
N ASP A 907 -33.09 -8.82 14.73
CA ASP A 907 -33.29 -7.37 14.81
C ASP A 907 -34.01 -6.97 16.12
N ARG A 908 -33.89 -5.67 16.47
CA ARG A 908 -34.46 -5.05 17.67
C ARG A 908 -34.06 -5.67 19.00
N GLY A 909 -32.90 -6.30 19.06
CA GLY A 909 -32.34 -6.95 20.24
C GLY A 909 -31.78 -5.98 21.27
N PHE A 910 -32.55 -4.98 21.73
CA PHE A 910 -32.15 -4.17 22.89
C PHE A 910 -31.88 -5.09 24.08
N THR A 911 -30.89 -4.80 24.90
CA THR A 911 -30.52 -5.62 26.06
C THR A 911 -30.31 -4.76 27.29
N SER A 912 -30.46 -5.35 28.49
CA SER A 912 -30.04 -4.68 29.72
C SER A 912 -28.58 -5.00 30.00
N PRO A 913 -27.90 -4.26 30.89
CA PRO A 913 -26.54 -4.61 31.24
C PRO A 913 -26.44 -6.06 31.74
N GLY A 914 -25.58 -6.86 31.12
CA GLY A 914 -25.41 -8.28 31.40
C GLY A 914 -26.33 -9.22 30.62
N ASP A 915 -27.10 -8.73 29.65
CA ASP A 915 -27.89 -9.56 28.72
C ASP A 915 -27.22 -9.58 27.32
N SER A 916 -27.27 -10.74 26.64
CA SER A 916 -26.95 -10.85 25.20
C SER A 916 -28.08 -11.55 24.43
N ILE A 917 -28.04 -11.43 23.10
CA ILE A 917 -28.95 -12.17 22.22
C ILE A 917 -28.31 -13.46 21.72
N TYR A 918 -29.13 -14.50 21.63
CA TYR A 918 -28.76 -15.83 21.14
C TYR A 918 -29.84 -16.32 20.15
N ALA A 919 -29.48 -17.26 19.28
CA ALA A 919 -30.40 -18.04 18.47
C ALA A 919 -30.56 -19.45 19.05
N VAL A 920 -31.80 -19.91 19.18
CA VAL A 920 -32.13 -21.28 19.62
C VAL A 920 -33.17 -21.88 18.69
N GLY A 921 -33.10 -23.17 18.38
CA GLY A 921 -33.93 -23.77 17.34
C GLY A 921 -34.00 -25.29 17.36
N SER A 922 -34.69 -25.87 16.39
CA SER A 922 -35.08 -27.29 16.36
C SER A 922 -33.96 -28.27 16.06
N ILE A 923 -32.82 -27.79 15.55
CA ILE A 923 -31.67 -28.60 15.14
C ILE A 923 -30.57 -28.64 16.21
N PRO A 924 -29.68 -29.67 16.19
CA PRO A 924 -28.56 -29.77 17.14
C PRO A 924 -27.67 -28.52 17.18
N ALA A 925 -27.34 -27.95 16.02
CA ALA A 925 -26.53 -26.73 15.91
C ALA A 925 -27.15 -25.51 16.59
N LEU A 926 -28.48 -25.52 16.82
CA LEU A 926 -29.22 -24.47 17.54
C LEU A 926 -29.73 -24.93 18.90
N GLY A 927 -29.15 -25.99 19.46
CA GLY A 927 -29.41 -26.43 20.82
C GLY A 927 -30.74 -27.17 21.03
N GLN A 928 -31.48 -27.56 19.98
CA GLN A 928 -32.76 -28.29 20.07
C GLN A 928 -33.76 -27.66 21.06
N TRP A 929 -33.97 -26.34 20.94
CA TRP A 929 -34.82 -25.52 21.80
C TRP A 929 -34.37 -25.41 23.26
N ASN A 930 -33.14 -25.82 23.60
CA ASN A 930 -32.56 -25.61 24.92
C ASN A 930 -31.76 -24.30 24.96
N PRO A 931 -32.23 -23.25 25.70
CA PRO A 931 -31.53 -21.97 25.81
C PRO A 931 -30.10 -22.05 26.35
N ALA A 932 -29.76 -23.11 27.10
CA ALA A 932 -28.40 -23.31 27.58
C ALA A 932 -27.41 -23.58 26.44
N ASN A 933 -27.89 -24.18 25.35
CA ASN A 933 -27.12 -24.57 24.17
C ASN A 933 -27.39 -23.65 22.96
N ALA A 934 -28.00 -22.49 23.20
CA ALA A 934 -28.27 -21.51 22.14
C ALA A 934 -26.97 -20.90 21.61
N VAL A 935 -26.95 -20.54 20.33
CA VAL A 935 -25.81 -19.90 19.67
C VAL A 935 -25.81 -18.42 20.02
N LYS A 936 -24.71 -17.91 20.58
CA LYS A 936 -24.58 -16.48 20.87
C LYS A 936 -24.46 -15.72 19.56
N LEU A 937 -25.20 -14.63 19.43
CA LEU A 937 -25.08 -13.73 18.30
C LEU A 937 -24.24 -12.52 18.71
N ASP A 938 -23.66 -11.85 17.73
CA ASP A 938 -22.85 -10.66 17.90
C ASP A 938 -23.67 -9.41 17.53
N PRO A 939 -23.65 -8.37 18.38
CA PRO A 939 -24.37 -7.16 18.06
C PRO A 939 -23.65 -6.42 16.94
N ASN A 940 -24.42 -6.12 15.92
CA ASN A 940 -24.29 -4.88 15.20
C ASN A 940 -24.52 -3.77 16.25
N VAL A 941 -23.75 -2.71 16.37
CA VAL A 941 -23.85 -1.63 17.38
C VAL A 941 -23.24 -1.90 18.76
N TYR A 942 -22.58 -0.88 19.29
CA TYR A 942 -21.95 -0.95 20.60
C TYR A 942 -22.95 -1.15 21.72
N TYR A 943 -22.52 -1.92 22.71
CA TYR A 943 -23.24 -2.25 23.92
C TYR A 943 -23.89 -1.05 24.64
N GLN A 944 -23.30 0.15 24.62
CA GLN A 944 -23.96 1.33 25.19
C GLN A 944 -25.27 1.66 24.48
N TYR A 945 -25.30 1.66 23.13
CA TYR A 945 -26.53 1.89 22.33
C TYR A 945 -27.61 0.83 22.56
N ILE A 946 -27.18 -0.38 22.93
CA ILE A 946 -28.08 -1.51 23.21
C ILE A 946 -28.89 -1.26 24.50
N ILE A 947 -28.35 -0.49 25.44
CA ILE A 947 -28.91 -0.29 26.79
C ILE A 947 -29.84 0.92 26.90
N ASP A 948 -29.58 2.01 26.17
CA ASP A 948 -30.21 3.31 26.42
C ASP A 948 -31.28 3.76 25.40
N GLY A 949 -31.48 3.02 24.31
CA GLY A 949 -32.72 3.07 23.50
C GLY A 949 -33.07 4.43 22.88
N ARG A 950 -32.11 5.34 22.67
CA ARG A 950 -32.34 6.68 22.10
C ARG A 950 -32.16 6.73 20.57
N SER A 951 -32.85 7.68 19.94
CA SER A 951 -33.04 7.82 18.49
C SER A 951 -32.11 8.86 17.80
N ASN A 952 -31.48 8.41 16.68
CA ASN A 952 -30.87 9.09 15.50
C ASN A 952 -29.32 9.30 15.38
N PRO A 953 -28.71 9.18 14.16
CA PRO A 953 -29.19 8.62 12.88
C PRO A 953 -28.29 7.45 12.38
N GLY A 954 -28.65 6.24 12.77
CA GLY A 954 -28.22 4.94 12.21
C GLY A 954 -29.36 3.94 12.50
N PRO A 955 -29.57 2.88 11.71
CA PRO A 955 -30.89 2.27 11.56
C PRO A 955 -31.43 1.65 12.87
N ASP A 956 -32.75 1.65 12.98
CA ASP A 956 -33.57 1.26 14.13
C ASP A 956 -33.11 -0.01 14.87
N ALA A 957 -32.73 0.15 16.15
CA ALA A 957 -32.52 -0.90 17.15
C ALA A 957 -31.42 -1.95 16.86
N PRO A 958 -30.72 -2.48 17.88
CA PRO A 958 -29.61 -3.41 17.67
C PRO A 958 -30.02 -4.65 16.88
N ILE A 959 -29.25 -4.98 15.85
CA ILE A 959 -29.32 -6.23 15.12
C ILE A 959 -28.22 -7.13 15.67
N TRP A 960 -28.52 -8.41 15.87
CA TRP A 960 -27.55 -9.38 16.32
C TRP A 960 -27.41 -10.46 15.27
N THR A 961 -26.19 -10.74 14.84
CA THR A 961 -25.90 -11.69 13.76
C THR A 961 -24.99 -12.82 14.22
N GLY A 962 -25.11 -13.98 13.60
CA GLY A 962 -24.21 -15.09 13.86
C GLY A 962 -24.33 -16.14 12.77
N ILE A 963 -23.20 -16.52 12.19
CA ILE A 963 -23.14 -17.60 11.21
C ILE A 963 -23.22 -18.92 11.98
N VAL A 964 -24.15 -19.77 11.55
CA VAL A 964 -24.24 -21.16 12.00
C VAL A 964 -23.83 -22.03 10.83
N SER A 965 -22.65 -22.65 10.96
CA SER A 965 -22.06 -23.56 9.97
C SER A 965 -22.46 -25.01 10.23
N ASP A 966 -21.90 -25.94 9.45
CA ASP A 966 -22.11 -27.40 9.56
C ASP A 966 -23.59 -27.84 9.50
N LEU A 967 -24.41 -27.08 8.76
CA LEU A 967 -25.82 -27.40 8.59
C LEU A 967 -26.04 -28.38 7.45
N GLU A 968 -26.92 -29.34 7.66
CA GLU A 968 -27.37 -30.28 6.64
C GLU A 968 -28.01 -29.53 5.45
N PRO A 969 -27.67 -29.85 4.19
CA PRO A 969 -28.27 -29.22 3.01
C PRO A 969 -29.76 -29.49 2.86
N ASN A 970 -30.47 -28.56 2.21
CA ASN A 970 -31.91 -28.66 1.91
C ASN A 970 -32.76 -29.03 3.15
N THR A 971 -32.31 -28.64 4.35
CA THR A 971 -32.94 -29.01 5.61
C THR A 971 -33.70 -27.82 6.15
N SER A 972 -35.01 -28.01 6.35
CA SER A 972 -35.85 -27.01 7.01
C SER A 972 -35.72 -27.12 8.52
N PHE A 973 -35.54 -25.98 9.19
CA PHE A 973 -35.52 -25.90 10.64
C PHE A 973 -36.28 -24.66 11.13
N GLU A 974 -36.70 -24.71 12.39
CA GLU A 974 -37.31 -23.59 13.07
C GLU A 974 -36.37 -23.04 14.15
N TRP A 975 -36.40 -21.73 14.38
CA TRP A 975 -35.58 -21.07 15.39
C TRP A 975 -36.20 -19.78 15.93
N LYS A 976 -35.63 -19.24 17.00
CA LYS A 976 -35.99 -17.95 17.61
C LYS A 976 -34.79 -17.23 18.18
N CYS A 977 -34.89 -15.90 18.22
CA CYS A 977 -34.05 -15.07 19.06
C CYS A 977 -34.41 -15.24 20.53
N ILE A 978 -33.42 -15.32 21.41
CA ILE A 978 -33.61 -15.27 22.86
C ILE A 978 -32.67 -14.25 23.50
N ARG A 979 -33.18 -13.47 24.44
CA ARG A 979 -32.38 -12.61 25.31
C ARG A 979 -32.05 -13.40 26.56
N ARG A 980 -30.77 -13.60 26.84
CA ARG A 980 -30.29 -14.40 27.97
C ARG A 980 -29.38 -13.56 28.84
N ASN A 981 -29.61 -13.63 30.16
CA ASN A 981 -28.72 -12.98 31.12
C ASN A 981 -27.43 -13.80 31.27
N GLU A 982 -26.28 -13.13 31.18
CA GLU A 982 -24.95 -13.75 31.27
C GLU A 982 -24.61 -14.15 32.71
N SER A 983 -25.13 -13.46 33.72
CA SER A 983 -24.87 -13.76 35.14
C SER A 983 -25.78 -14.87 35.68
N ASP A 984 -27.01 -14.95 35.17
CA ASP A 984 -27.95 -16.04 35.46
C ASP A 984 -28.59 -16.55 34.16
N PRO A 985 -27.98 -17.56 33.51
CA PRO A 985 -28.46 -18.11 32.25
C PRO A 985 -29.86 -18.74 32.30
N SER A 986 -30.49 -18.86 33.48
CA SER A 986 -31.89 -19.30 33.61
C SER A 986 -32.90 -18.19 33.28
N ILE A 987 -32.46 -16.92 33.28
CA ILE A 987 -33.29 -15.76 32.90
C ILE A 987 -33.24 -15.61 31.37
N VAL A 988 -34.30 -16.06 30.71
CA VAL A 988 -34.41 -16.08 29.24
C VAL A 988 -35.74 -15.46 28.79
N THR A 989 -35.67 -14.51 27.86
CA THR A 989 -36.84 -13.95 27.17
C THR A 989 -36.81 -14.34 25.71
N PHE A 990 -37.82 -15.07 25.24
CA PHE A 990 -37.94 -15.44 23.83
C PHE A 990 -38.52 -14.31 22.99
N GLN A 991 -38.10 -14.23 21.74
CA GLN A 991 -38.76 -13.47 20.68
C GLN A 991 -40.29 -13.72 20.71
N PRO A 992 -41.12 -12.68 20.61
CA PRO A 992 -42.58 -12.82 20.52
C PRO A 992 -43.01 -13.46 19.18
N GLY A 993 -44.27 -13.92 19.12
CA GLY A 993 -44.85 -14.47 17.88
C GLY A 993 -44.46 -15.92 17.56
N ASN A 994 -44.58 -16.30 16.29
CA ASN A 994 -44.27 -17.65 15.79
C ASN A 994 -42.74 -17.89 15.71
N ASN A 995 -42.34 -19.15 15.54
CA ASN A 995 -40.95 -19.50 15.24
C ASN A 995 -40.56 -18.96 13.85
N ASN A 996 -39.32 -18.52 13.70
CA ASN A 996 -38.73 -18.26 12.38
C ASN A 996 -38.46 -19.62 11.72
N ALA A 997 -38.63 -19.71 10.41
CA ALA A 997 -38.35 -20.91 9.65
C ALA A 997 -37.37 -20.61 8.53
N TYR A 998 -36.40 -21.49 8.34
CA TYR A 998 -35.42 -21.39 7.27
C TYR A 998 -35.21 -22.76 6.63
N THR A 999 -34.83 -22.78 5.35
CA THR A 999 -34.39 -24.01 4.66
C THR A 999 -33.02 -23.73 4.07
N THR A 1000 -32.04 -24.53 4.47
CA THR A 1000 -30.68 -24.40 3.95
C THR A 1000 -30.63 -24.68 2.45
N GLY A 1001 -29.64 -24.11 1.78
CA GLY A 1001 -29.38 -24.31 0.36
C GLY A 1001 -28.87 -25.72 0.05
N ALA A 1002 -28.49 -25.97 -1.20
CA ALA A 1002 -27.94 -27.26 -1.61
C ALA A 1002 -26.48 -27.47 -1.16
N SER A 1003 -25.75 -26.40 -0.87
CA SER A 1003 -24.37 -26.37 -0.35
C SER A 1003 -23.99 -24.92 0.00
N GLY A 1004 -22.96 -24.71 0.83
CA GLY A 1004 -22.40 -23.39 1.10
C GLY A 1004 -23.29 -22.48 1.95
N TYR A 1005 -23.04 -21.18 1.92
CA TYR A 1005 -23.82 -20.18 2.61
C TYR A 1005 -25.17 -20.07 1.95
N SER A 1006 -26.16 -20.44 2.73
CA SER A 1006 -27.54 -20.53 2.28
C SER A 1006 -28.26 -19.20 2.33
N GLY A 1007 -27.63 -18.12 2.83
CA GLY A 1007 -28.22 -16.80 2.97
C GLY A 1007 -28.47 -16.38 4.43
N GLN A 1008 -29.40 -15.45 4.62
CA GLN A 1008 -29.75 -14.90 5.93
C GLN A 1008 -31.16 -15.30 6.35
N SER A 1009 -31.34 -15.68 7.62
CA SER A 1009 -32.66 -15.85 8.22
C SER A 1009 -32.91 -14.77 9.26
N TYR A 1010 -34.08 -14.14 9.22
CA TYR A 1010 -34.42 -13.04 10.12
C TYR A 1010 -35.37 -13.46 11.24
N GLY A 1011 -35.14 -12.92 12.43
CA GLY A 1011 -36.00 -12.91 13.61
C GLY A 1011 -36.03 -11.51 14.23
N THR A 1012 -37.08 -11.22 14.99
CA THR A 1012 -37.33 -9.87 15.54
C THR A 1012 -37.78 -9.94 17.00
N PHE A 1013 -37.20 -9.10 17.85
CA PHE A 1013 -37.66 -8.90 19.24
C PHE A 1013 -38.86 -7.96 19.37
#